data_AF-F8LEG5-F1
#
_entry.id   AF-F8LEG5-F1
#
_cell.length_a   1.000
_cell.length_b   1.000
_cell.length_c   1.000
_cell.angle_alpha   90.00
_cell.angle_beta   90.00
_cell.angle_gamma   90.00
#
_symmetry.space_group_name_H-M   'P 1'
#
loop_
_entity.id
_entity.type
_entity.pdbx_description
1 polymer ?
#
loop_
_entity_poly.entity_id
_entity_poly.type
_entity_poly.pdbx_seq_one_letter_code
_entity_poly.pdbx_strand_id
1 'polypeptide(L)'
;MRVDVKKFLFVGFRGALQAFFEKAQEAGLVHFIDPRRLKAKEVPQKIQDIVNAIKVVRELPTLKQEEPEKFSEVNVIAEKILSMKHDIERLEEEKRTLKLEISRVDVFGDFSLEDIQHIEKETGRTLQFYFGKKGTVEEELPDEVIYIASKHGLDYFMAVNKELKHYEQLVEMKIDQELHVLRSRLEEVQNDIVRLEASLKKYNKYNEFLHYALTVKYNAHELDKAASYVEEPIEGQLFSVEGWVPVNRVEELKHDLADTEVHLAEISLNEGEEPPTYLENKGYSRIGEDLVHIYDTPSNTDKDPSLWVLVSFAVFFAMIINDGGYGLLFLAGALYYRFKNGQLKKAGMRVWKLLVVLFGSCVVWGLLTNSFFGVSIGPDNPLRKVSALHWLVEKKAEYHLKQKDEVYKDWVKKFPGIANAEDPQAFLLGAKKESNGKTAYEMIDKFSDGILMELALLVGIIHVCISFIRYLGRNWAGLGWVIAIIGSYLYLPLFLGATSLATYGFGLNREEIAQGGLYMIYGGIAIAVILGIVKDKWLGLLEVTNVIQIFADVLSYLRLYALGLAGAIIGQTVNDIAGSLMYLPALILIGIGHGLNMVLAVVGGVIHGLRLNFIEWYHYSFEGGGKLFTPLKKLETD
;
A
#
# COMPACT_ATOMS: atom_id res chain seq x y z
N MET A 1 -11.43 -14.16 13.28
CA MET A 1 -11.68 -14.01 14.72
C MET A 1 -10.42 -14.48 15.42
N ARG A 2 -9.97 -13.75 16.44
CA ARG A 2 -8.90 -14.22 17.31
C ARG A 2 -9.35 -15.50 18.02
N VAL A 3 -8.49 -16.50 18.03
CA VAL A 3 -8.67 -17.67 18.90
C VAL A 3 -7.47 -17.75 19.82
N ASP A 4 -7.73 -18.08 21.08
CA ASP A 4 -6.69 -18.24 22.08
C ASP A 4 -5.82 -19.45 21.76
N VAL A 5 -4.55 -19.35 22.11
CA VAL A 5 -3.56 -20.41 21.95
C VAL A 5 -3.15 -20.91 23.32
N LYS A 6 -2.87 -22.22 23.40
CA LYS A 6 -2.34 -22.87 24.60
C LYS A 6 -0.96 -23.43 24.33
N LYS A 7 -0.14 -23.50 25.37
CA LYS A 7 1.20 -24.08 25.32
C LYS A 7 1.13 -25.58 25.61
N PHE A 8 1.76 -26.38 24.75
CA PHE A 8 1.85 -27.82 24.90
C PHE A 8 3.29 -28.29 24.89
N LEU A 9 3.59 -29.28 25.73
CA LEU A 9 4.78 -30.11 25.68
C LEU A 9 4.44 -31.37 24.88
N PHE A 10 5.25 -31.66 23.87
CA PHE A 10 5.20 -32.91 23.12
C PHE A 10 6.36 -33.78 23.57
N VAL A 11 6.08 -35.00 24.05
CA VAL A 11 7.10 -35.95 24.52
C VAL A 11 6.91 -37.30 23.83
N GLY A 12 7.97 -37.85 23.24
CA GLY A 12 7.92 -39.15 22.58
C GLY A 12 9.28 -39.83 22.48
N PHE A 13 9.30 -41.05 21.95
CA PHE A 13 10.53 -41.79 21.69
C PHE A 13 11.27 -41.23 20.48
N ARG A 14 12.61 -41.23 20.50
CA ARG A 14 13.42 -40.71 19.37
C ARG A 14 13.10 -41.34 18.01
N GLY A 15 12.67 -42.59 17.98
CA GLY A 15 12.24 -43.27 16.74
C GLY A 15 11.00 -42.66 16.09
N ALA A 16 10.13 -42.00 16.87
CA ALA A 16 8.90 -41.36 16.38
C ALA A 16 9.11 -39.90 15.95
N LEU A 17 10.31 -39.33 16.14
CA LEU A 17 10.60 -37.90 15.94
C LEU A 17 10.25 -37.44 14.52
N GLN A 18 10.73 -38.15 13.51
CA GLN A 18 10.51 -37.77 12.11
C GLN A 18 9.03 -37.85 11.73
N ALA A 19 8.37 -38.96 12.06
CA ALA A 19 6.94 -39.15 11.80
C ALA A 19 6.07 -38.09 12.50
N PHE A 20 6.44 -37.68 13.72
CA PHE A 20 5.79 -36.60 14.46
C PHE A 20 5.89 -35.26 13.72
N PHE A 21 7.08 -34.84 13.30
CA PHE A 21 7.23 -33.55 12.61
C PHE A 21 6.59 -33.53 11.23
N GLU A 22 6.64 -34.64 10.49
CA GLU A 22 5.95 -34.78 9.20
C GLU A 22 4.43 -34.63 9.39
N LYS A 23 3.83 -35.36 10.33
CA LYS A 23 2.40 -35.24 10.62
C LYS A 23 2.02 -33.87 11.20
N ALA A 24 2.85 -33.28 12.06
CA ALA A 24 2.62 -31.94 12.59
C ALA A 24 2.67 -30.88 11.48
N GLN A 25 3.56 -31.03 10.49
CA GLN A 25 3.63 -30.16 9.32
C GLN A 25 2.42 -30.34 8.38
N GLU A 26 1.91 -31.57 8.25
CA GLU A 26 0.69 -31.85 7.49
C GLU A 26 -0.55 -31.25 8.16
N ALA A 27 -0.66 -31.35 9.49
CA ALA A 27 -1.73 -30.73 10.26
C ALA A 27 -1.67 -29.19 10.16
N GLY A 28 -0.48 -28.59 10.24
CA GLY A 28 -0.32 -27.14 10.09
C GLY A 28 -0.81 -26.33 11.30
N LEU A 29 -0.87 -26.94 12.50
CA LEU A 29 -1.53 -26.39 13.69
C LEU A 29 -0.58 -26.03 14.83
N VAL A 30 0.71 -26.38 14.72
CA VAL A 30 1.68 -26.22 15.82
C VAL A 30 2.71 -25.14 15.47
N HIS A 31 2.83 -24.14 16.33
CA HIS A 31 3.93 -23.18 16.29
C HIS A 31 4.97 -23.59 17.34
N PHE A 32 6.03 -24.26 16.90
CA PHE A 32 7.11 -24.71 17.78
C PHE A 32 7.94 -23.54 18.33
N ILE A 33 8.29 -23.63 19.60
CA ILE A 33 9.04 -22.61 20.33
C ILE A 33 10.53 -22.95 20.24
N ASP A 34 11.36 -21.99 19.82
CA ASP A 34 12.81 -22.13 19.86
C ASP A 34 13.32 -21.91 21.31
N PRO A 35 13.81 -22.95 22.01
CA PRO A 35 14.28 -22.81 23.39
C PRO A 35 15.53 -21.93 23.49
N ARG A 36 16.34 -21.84 22.43
CA ARG A 36 17.62 -21.11 22.44
C ARG A 36 17.47 -19.67 21.96
N ARG A 37 16.27 -19.27 21.48
CA ARG A 37 15.99 -17.96 20.85
C ARG A 37 17.11 -17.55 19.89
N LEU A 38 17.64 -18.50 19.13
CA LEU A 38 18.76 -18.23 18.22
C LEU A 38 18.23 -17.33 17.09
N LYS A 39 19.09 -16.43 16.58
CA LYS A 39 18.77 -15.68 15.37
C LYS A 39 18.31 -16.67 14.29
N ALA A 40 17.22 -16.32 13.60
CA ALA A 40 16.65 -17.15 12.55
C ALA A 40 17.78 -17.69 11.65
N LYS A 41 17.94 -19.02 11.60
CA LYS A 41 18.90 -19.64 10.68
C LYS A 41 18.57 -19.13 9.29
N GLU A 42 19.57 -18.54 8.62
CA GLU A 42 19.41 -18.04 7.26
C GLU A 42 18.99 -19.20 6.35
N VAL A 43 18.14 -18.86 5.38
CA VAL A 43 17.71 -19.81 4.37
C VAL A 43 18.95 -20.34 3.64
N PRO A 44 19.13 -21.67 3.51
CA PRO A 44 20.28 -22.24 2.83
C PRO A 44 20.52 -21.64 1.44
N GLN A 45 21.78 -21.37 1.10
CA GLN A 45 22.17 -20.76 -0.19
C GLN A 45 21.54 -21.49 -1.39
N LYS A 46 21.48 -22.82 -1.37
CA LYS A 46 20.86 -23.63 -2.44
C LYS A 46 19.38 -23.30 -2.69
N ILE A 47 18.62 -22.95 -1.65
CA ILE A 47 17.22 -22.52 -1.79
C ILE A 47 17.17 -21.11 -2.38
N GLN A 48 18.08 -20.23 -1.93
CA GLN A 48 18.20 -18.86 -2.46
C GLN A 48 18.58 -18.86 -3.95
N ASP A 49 19.43 -19.78 -4.39
CA ASP A 49 19.83 -19.95 -5.79
C ASP A 49 18.64 -20.35 -6.67
N ILE A 50 17.77 -21.24 -6.19
CA ILE A 50 16.52 -21.60 -6.89
C ILE A 50 15.59 -20.39 -7.01
N VAL A 51 15.41 -19.62 -5.94
CA VAL A 51 14.61 -18.39 -5.97
C VAL A 51 15.16 -17.39 -6.99
N ASN A 52 16.47 -17.22 -7.02
CA ASN A 52 17.12 -16.33 -7.97
C ASN A 52 16.97 -16.84 -9.41
N ALA A 53 17.13 -18.14 -9.66
CA ALA A 53 16.90 -18.74 -10.97
C ALA A 53 15.45 -18.54 -11.46
N ILE A 54 14.45 -18.71 -10.58
CA ILE A 54 13.03 -18.43 -10.89
C ILE A 54 12.84 -16.97 -11.30
N LYS A 55 13.47 -16.00 -10.59
CA LYS A 55 13.38 -14.58 -10.96
C LYS A 55 13.89 -14.33 -12.37
N VAL A 56 15.01 -14.93 -12.76
CA VAL A 56 15.57 -14.83 -14.11
C VAL A 56 14.61 -15.40 -15.15
N VAL A 57 14.08 -16.60 -14.90
CA VAL A 57 13.22 -17.31 -15.84
C VAL A 57 11.86 -16.61 -16.01
N ARG A 58 11.35 -15.96 -14.97
CA ARG A 58 10.06 -15.23 -15.00
C ARG A 58 10.05 -14.06 -15.99
N GLU A 59 11.21 -13.49 -16.31
CA GLU A 59 11.34 -12.39 -17.28
C GLU A 59 11.32 -12.89 -18.74
N LEU A 60 11.32 -14.22 -18.96
CA LEU A 60 11.41 -14.84 -20.28
C LEU A 60 10.01 -15.23 -20.83
N PRO A 61 9.85 -15.26 -22.16
CA PRO A 61 8.58 -15.66 -22.79
C PRO A 61 8.20 -17.10 -22.45
N THR A 62 6.93 -17.32 -22.07
CA THR A 62 6.40 -18.60 -21.60
C THR A 62 6.56 -19.72 -22.63
N LEU A 63 7.15 -20.85 -22.20
CA LEU A 63 7.26 -22.08 -22.98
C LEU A 63 6.40 -23.20 -22.38
N LYS A 64 6.14 -24.24 -23.18
CA LYS A 64 5.52 -25.47 -22.67
C LYS A 64 6.42 -26.07 -21.60
N GLN A 65 5.83 -26.41 -20.47
CA GLN A 65 6.55 -26.87 -19.29
C GLN A 65 6.96 -28.34 -19.46
N GLU A 66 8.16 -28.66 -18.98
CA GLU A 66 8.74 -30.00 -18.98
C GLU A 66 9.23 -30.35 -17.57
N GLU A 67 8.88 -31.53 -17.10
CA GLU A 67 9.41 -32.08 -15.85
C GLU A 67 10.69 -32.88 -16.15
N PRO A 68 11.82 -32.60 -15.47
CA PRO A 68 13.01 -33.44 -15.55
C PRO A 68 12.75 -34.84 -14.97
N GLU A 69 13.53 -35.83 -15.42
CA GLU A 69 13.42 -37.21 -14.93
C GLU A 69 13.83 -37.37 -13.45
N LYS A 70 14.64 -36.45 -12.90
CA LYS A 70 15.19 -36.55 -11.54
C LYS A 70 15.13 -35.23 -10.76
N PHE A 71 14.59 -35.30 -9.55
CA PHE A 71 14.56 -34.17 -8.60
C PHE A 71 15.95 -33.67 -8.17
N SER A 72 17.00 -34.50 -8.25
CA SER A 72 18.37 -34.10 -7.92
C SER A 72 18.93 -33.03 -8.85
N GLU A 73 18.36 -32.87 -10.05
CA GLU A 73 18.86 -31.95 -11.07
C GLU A 73 18.48 -30.49 -10.81
N VAL A 74 17.59 -30.22 -9.84
CA VAL A 74 17.12 -28.86 -9.50
C VAL A 74 18.28 -27.89 -9.26
N ASN A 75 19.23 -28.29 -8.41
CA ASN A 75 20.36 -27.41 -8.07
C ASN A 75 21.24 -27.16 -9.30
N VAL A 76 21.47 -28.19 -10.12
CA VAL A 76 22.28 -28.08 -11.34
C VAL A 76 21.60 -27.16 -12.36
N ILE A 77 20.28 -27.25 -12.50
CA ILE A 77 19.50 -26.38 -13.37
C ILE A 77 19.54 -24.93 -12.87
N ALA A 78 19.33 -24.71 -11.58
CA ALA A 78 19.41 -23.37 -10.97
C ALA A 78 20.81 -22.76 -11.15
N GLU A 79 21.88 -23.52 -10.87
CA GLU A 79 23.27 -23.08 -11.07
C GLU A 79 23.55 -22.73 -12.53
N LYS A 80 23.09 -23.53 -13.50
CA LYS A 80 23.25 -23.24 -14.93
C LYS A 80 22.52 -21.97 -15.38
N ILE A 81 21.31 -21.74 -14.87
CA ILE A 81 20.55 -20.52 -15.17
C ILE A 81 21.30 -19.29 -14.64
N LEU A 82 21.79 -19.37 -13.40
CA LEU A 82 22.54 -18.28 -12.78
C LEU A 82 23.90 -18.04 -13.46
N SER A 83 24.61 -19.09 -13.85
CA SER A 83 25.88 -18.97 -14.56
C SER A 83 25.69 -18.32 -15.93
N MET A 84 24.67 -18.73 -16.69
CA MET A 84 24.34 -18.12 -17.99
C MET A 84 23.97 -16.64 -17.84
N LYS A 85 23.19 -16.28 -16.81
CA LYS A 85 22.88 -14.87 -16.52
C LYS A 85 24.15 -14.07 -16.22
N HIS A 86 25.02 -14.59 -15.36
CA HIS A 86 26.26 -13.92 -15.01
C HIS A 86 27.19 -13.75 -16.23
N ASP A 87 27.27 -14.76 -17.10
CA ASP A 87 28.04 -14.68 -18.33
C ASP A 87 27.47 -13.63 -19.31
N ILE A 88 26.13 -13.51 -19.40
CA ILE A 88 25.47 -12.45 -20.19
C ILE A 88 25.83 -11.07 -19.63
N GLU A 89 25.68 -10.86 -18.31
CA GLU A 89 26.02 -9.58 -17.67
C GLU A 89 27.49 -9.18 -17.90
N ARG A 90 28.42 -10.14 -17.78
CA ARG A 90 29.84 -9.93 -18.07
C ARG A 90 30.08 -9.51 -19.53
N LEU A 91 29.45 -10.19 -20.48
CA LEU A 91 29.58 -9.88 -21.90
C LEU A 91 28.92 -8.55 -22.27
N GLU A 92 27.82 -8.17 -21.62
CA GLU A 92 27.19 -6.86 -21.80
C GLU A 92 28.09 -5.72 -21.32
N GLU A 93 28.79 -5.92 -20.20
CA GLU A 93 29.79 -4.98 -19.70
C GLU A 93 30.99 -4.89 -20.66
N GLU A 94 31.50 -6.03 -21.14
CA GLU A 94 32.56 -6.07 -22.16
C GLU A 94 32.15 -5.33 -23.45
N LYS A 95 30.93 -5.59 -23.95
CA LYS A 95 30.33 -4.90 -25.10
C LYS A 95 30.26 -3.39 -24.90
N ARG A 96 29.90 -2.93 -23.70
CA ARG A 96 29.85 -1.50 -23.38
C ARG A 96 31.25 -0.88 -23.43
N THR A 97 32.23 -1.54 -22.83
CA THR A 97 33.63 -1.09 -22.83
C THR A 97 34.20 -1.05 -24.25
N LEU A 98 34.00 -2.10 -25.04
CA LEU A 98 34.41 -2.15 -26.45
C LEU A 98 33.77 -1.04 -27.28
N LYS A 99 32.48 -0.74 -27.08
CA LYS A 99 31.83 0.38 -27.79
C LYS A 99 32.43 1.73 -27.45
N LEU A 100 32.78 1.95 -26.18
CA LEU A 100 33.46 3.17 -25.76
C LEU A 100 34.85 3.26 -26.40
N GLU A 101 35.61 2.16 -26.40
CA GLU A 101 36.93 2.13 -27.01
C GLU A 101 36.89 2.33 -28.53
N ILE A 102 35.98 1.65 -29.22
CA ILE A 102 35.74 1.85 -30.65
C ILE A 102 35.39 3.32 -30.92
N SER A 103 34.52 3.95 -30.11
CA SER A 103 34.16 5.35 -30.32
C SER A 103 35.34 6.33 -30.18
N ARG A 104 36.34 5.97 -29.37
CA ARG A 104 37.58 6.74 -29.18
C ARG A 104 38.53 6.57 -30.37
N VAL A 105 38.71 5.32 -30.84
CA VAL A 105 39.67 4.99 -31.92
C VAL A 105 39.10 5.30 -33.31
N ASP A 106 37.79 5.13 -33.53
CA ASP A 106 37.09 5.32 -34.82
C ASP A 106 37.30 6.71 -35.44
N VAL A 107 37.62 7.72 -34.61
CA VAL A 107 37.91 9.07 -35.08
C VAL A 107 39.21 9.16 -35.89
N PHE A 108 40.18 8.30 -35.58
CA PHE A 108 41.49 8.27 -36.24
C PHE A 108 41.53 7.37 -37.48
N GLY A 109 40.45 6.61 -37.73
CA GLY A 109 40.36 5.67 -38.84
C GLY A 109 40.91 4.28 -38.50
N ASP A 110 40.96 3.42 -39.51
CA ASP A 110 41.50 2.07 -39.40
C ASP A 110 42.96 2.08 -39.85
N PHE A 111 43.88 1.80 -38.92
CA PHE A 111 45.32 1.78 -39.16
C PHE A 111 45.96 0.61 -38.43
N SER A 112 47.04 0.08 -38.99
CA SER A 112 47.82 -1.00 -38.39
C SER A 112 48.81 -0.44 -37.37
N LEU A 113 48.89 -1.06 -36.19
CA LEU A 113 49.89 -0.71 -35.18
C LEU A 113 51.30 -1.14 -35.63
N GLU A 114 51.40 -2.18 -36.46
CA GLU A 114 52.67 -2.63 -37.04
C GLU A 114 53.23 -1.59 -38.01
N ASP A 115 52.36 -0.95 -38.81
CA ASP A 115 52.76 0.12 -39.73
C ASP A 115 53.25 1.36 -38.98
N ILE A 116 52.58 1.73 -37.87
CA ILE A 116 53.04 2.81 -37.00
C ILE A 116 54.44 2.48 -36.45
N GLN A 117 54.62 1.29 -35.87
CA GLN A 117 55.93 0.88 -35.34
C GLN A 117 57.03 0.85 -36.41
N HIS A 118 56.68 0.44 -37.64
CA HIS A 118 57.60 0.47 -38.77
C HIS A 118 58.01 1.90 -39.13
N ILE A 119 57.03 2.82 -39.22
CA ILE A 119 57.29 4.25 -39.47
C ILE A 119 58.15 4.85 -38.36
N GLU A 120 57.87 4.55 -37.10
CA GLU A 120 58.66 5.05 -35.97
C GLU A 120 60.11 4.56 -36.04
N LYS A 121 60.32 3.30 -36.41
CA LYS A 121 61.64 2.68 -36.53
C LYS A 121 62.45 3.20 -37.72
N GLU A 122 61.83 3.43 -38.87
CA GLU A 122 62.52 3.90 -40.07
C GLU A 122 62.75 5.41 -40.08
N THR A 123 61.80 6.19 -39.57
CA THR A 123 61.84 7.66 -39.64
C THR A 123 62.38 8.32 -38.38
N GLY A 124 62.48 7.59 -37.26
CA GLY A 124 62.88 8.11 -35.96
C GLY A 124 61.90 9.15 -35.39
N ARG A 125 60.63 9.10 -35.77
CA ARG A 125 59.55 9.99 -35.29
C ARG A 125 58.42 9.17 -34.71
N THR A 126 57.94 9.54 -33.52
CA THR A 126 56.83 8.89 -32.80
C THR A 126 55.49 9.55 -33.12
N LEU A 127 54.45 8.74 -33.29
CA LEU A 127 53.06 9.22 -33.45
C LEU A 127 52.36 9.27 -32.09
N GLN A 128 51.79 10.41 -31.74
CA GLN A 128 51.03 10.60 -30.51
C GLN A 128 49.61 11.08 -30.83
N PHE A 129 48.60 10.47 -30.21
CA PHE A 129 47.20 10.82 -30.39
C PHE A 129 46.71 11.65 -29.22
N TYR A 130 45.86 12.64 -29.49
CA TYR A 130 45.38 13.59 -28.49
C TYR A 130 43.90 13.89 -28.63
N PHE A 131 43.27 14.28 -27.54
CA PHE A 131 41.95 14.89 -27.55
C PHE A 131 41.90 16.11 -26.61
N GLY A 132 41.06 17.09 -26.96
CA GLY A 132 40.81 18.30 -26.18
C GLY A 132 39.32 18.65 -26.18
N LYS A 133 38.88 19.46 -25.21
CA LYS A 133 37.49 19.96 -25.19
C LYS A 133 37.27 20.88 -26.39
N LYS A 134 36.12 20.77 -27.04
CA LYS A 134 35.82 21.55 -28.25
C LYS A 134 35.98 23.05 -28.02
N GLY A 135 36.77 23.70 -28.86
CA GLY A 135 37.06 25.14 -28.78
C GLY A 135 38.08 25.54 -27.69
N THR A 136 38.84 24.61 -27.12
CA THR A 136 39.91 24.91 -26.15
C THR A 136 41.18 25.42 -26.84
N VAL A 137 41.38 25.06 -28.11
CA VAL A 137 42.53 25.50 -28.90
C VAL A 137 42.13 26.78 -29.66
N GLU A 138 42.43 27.94 -29.09
CA GLU A 138 42.22 29.26 -29.71
C GLU A 138 43.48 29.78 -30.46
N GLU A 139 44.65 29.18 -30.22
CA GLU A 139 45.94 29.56 -30.84
C GLU A 139 46.28 28.69 -32.07
N GLU A 140 47.12 29.20 -32.97
CA GLU A 140 47.65 28.43 -34.12
C GLU A 140 48.33 27.15 -33.60
N LEU A 141 47.78 25.99 -33.97
CA LEU A 141 48.36 24.69 -33.67
C LEU A 141 49.81 24.63 -34.18
N PRO A 142 50.77 24.09 -33.40
CA PRO A 142 52.11 23.85 -33.90
C PRO A 142 52.07 23.02 -35.19
N ASP A 143 52.97 23.29 -36.15
CA ASP A 143 53.04 22.57 -37.45
C ASP A 143 53.11 21.04 -37.33
N GLU A 144 53.54 20.53 -36.16
CA GLU A 144 53.67 19.11 -35.84
C GLU A 144 52.34 18.43 -35.45
N VAL A 145 51.30 19.21 -35.14
CA VAL A 145 49.99 18.75 -34.65
C VAL A 145 48.93 18.89 -35.75
N ILE A 146 48.33 17.76 -36.13
CA ILE A 146 47.33 17.66 -37.18
C ILE A 146 45.96 17.50 -36.54
N TYR A 147 45.03 18.42 -36.84
CA TYR A 147 43.62 18.26 -36.46
C TYR A 147 42.96 17.19 -37.32
N ILE A 148 42.31 16.22 -36.68
CA ILE A 148 41.66 15.09 -37.35
C ILE A 148 40.16 15.36 -37.52
N ALA A 149 39.43 15.50 -36.42
CA ALA A 149 37.98 15.69 -36.44
C ALA A 149 37.42 16.18 -35.10
N SER A 150 36.16 16.62 -35.11
CA SER A 150 35.39 17.00 -33.92
C SER A 150 34.18 16.07 -33.76
N LYS A 151 34.11 15.32 -32.65
CA LYS A 151 33.04 14.34 -32.38
C LYS A 151 32.69 14.35 -30.89
N HIS A 152 31.40 14.30 -30.56
CA HIS A 152 30.90 14.29 -29.17
C HIS A 152 31.38 15.46 -28.29
N GLY A 153 31.65 16.64 -28.87
CA GLY A 153 32.09 17.81 -28.12
C GLY A 153 33.58 17.80 -27.73
N LEU A 154 34.37 16.90 -28.33
CA LEU A 154 35.82 16.85 -28.25
C LEU A 154 36.43 17.03 -29.65
N ASP A 155 37.58 17.70 -29.69
CA ASP A 155 38.41 17.85 -30.88
C ASP A 155 39.60 16.90 -30.76
N TYR A 156 39.86 16.13 -31.83
CA TYR A 156 40.86 15.07 -31.88
C TYR A 156 42.04 15.49 -32.76
N PHE A 157 43.25 15.20 -32.30
CA PHE A 157 44.49 15.62 -32.92
C PHE A 157 45.50 14.46 -32.99
N MET A 158 46.39 14.51 -33.96
CA MET A 158 47.51 13.57 -34.12
C MET A 158 48.79 14.38 -34.26
N ALA A 159 49.82 14.09 -33.47
CA ALA A 159 51.11 14.77 -33.57
C ALA A 159 52.21 13.80 -34.01
N VAL A 160 53.13 14.28 -34.85
CA VAL A 160 54.29 13.52 -35.31
C VAL A 160 55.56 14.19 -34.79
N ASN A 161 56.15 13.63 -33.73
CA ASN A 161 57.26 14.24 -33.01
C ASN A 161 58.53 13.40 -33.06
N LYS A 162 59.72 14.00 -32.94
CA LYS A 162 60.99 13.24 -32.79
C LYS A 162 61.17 12.64 -31.39
N GLU A 163 60.55 13.26 -30.40
CA GLU A 163 60.57 12.84 -28.99
C GLU A 163 59.16 13.01 -28.42
N LEU A 164 58.81 12.25 -27.38
CA LEU A 164 57.52 12.38 -26.70
C LEU A 164 57.34 13.82 -26.18
N LYS A 165 56.35 14.53 -26.72
CA LYS A 165 55.99 15.88 -26.26
C LYS A 165 54.68 15.83 -25.48
N HIS A 166 54.50 16.79 -24.58
CA HIS A 166 53.25 17.02 -23.87
C HIS A 166 52.76 18.42 -24.21
N TYR A 167 51.47 18.57 -24.50
CA TYR A 167 50.84 19.86 -24.80
C TYR A 167 49.84 20.19 -23.69
N GLU A 168 49.96 21.36 -23.06
CA GLU A 168 49.21 21.72 -21.84
C GLU A 168 47.67 21.64 -22.00
N GLN A 169 47.15 21.85 -23.22
CA GLN A 169 45.71 21.88 -23.50
C GLN A 169 45.17 20.58 -24.10
N LEU A 170 46.02 19.57 -24.30
CA LEU A 170 45.67 18.31 -24.94
C LEU A 170 46.00 17.11 -24.05
N VAL A 171 45.09 16.14 -23.99
CA VAL A 171 45.29 14.91 -23.24
C VAL A 171 45.74 13.82 -24.20
N GLU A 172 46.89 13.20 -23.91
CA GLU A 172 47.41 12.08 -24.70
C GLU A 172 46.51 10.85 -24.58
N MET A 173 46.20 10.24 -25.71
CA MET A 173 45.44 9.02 -25.85
C MET A 173 46.36 7.92 -26.35
N LYS A 174 46.42 6.81 -25.60
CA LYS A 174 47.05 5.58 -26.06
C LYS A 174 46.02 4.69 -26.74
N ILE A 175 46.42 4.13 -27.88
CA ILE A 175 45.61 3.20 -28.67
C ILE A 175 46.33 1.84 -28.60
N ASP A 176 45.79 0.95 -27.78
CA ASP A 176 46.43 -0.34 -27.49
C ASP A 176 46.00 -1.45 -28.46
N GLN A 177 44.87 -1.25 -29.17
CA GLN A 177 44.29 -2.24 -30.08
C GLN A 177 43.77 -1.56 -31.35
N GLU A 178 43.91 -2.27 -32.47
CA GLU A 178 43.44 -1.83 -33.78
C GLU A 178 41.91 -1.81 -33.85
N LEU A 179 41.37 -0.86 -34.63
CA LEU A 179 39.92 -0.68 -34.78
C LEU A 179 39.24 -1.93 -35.34
N HIS A 180 39.87 -2.60 -36.32
CA HIS A 180 39.35 -3.87 -36.86
C HIS A 180 39.27 -4.98 -35.79
N VAL A 181 40.29 -5.13 -34.94
CA VAL A 181 40.31 -6.12 -33.84
C VAL A 181 39.21 -5.84 -32.82
N LEU A 182 39.05 -4.58 -32.41
CA LEU A 182 37.99 -4.16 -31.50
C LEU A 182 36.59 -4.42 -32.08
N ARG A 183 36.38 -4.12 -33.37
CA ARG A 183 35.12 -4.36 -34.08
C ARG A 183 34.82 -5.85 -34.21
N SER A 184 35.82 -6.67 -34.56
CA SER A 184 35.68 -8.12 -34.63
C SER A 184 35.32 -8.70 -33.26
N ARG A 185 36.01 -8.29 -32.19
CA ARG A 185 35.68 -8.71 -30.82
C ARG A 185 34.27 -8.28 -30.42
N LEU A 186 33.85 -7.06 -30.78
CA LEU A 186 32.49 -6.59 -30.51
C LEU A 186 31.44 -7.47 -31.20
N GLU A 187 31.69 -7.91 -32.43
CA GLU A 187 30.80 -8.81 -33.17
C GLU A 187 30.75 -10.21 -32.53
N GLU A 188 31.88 -10.76 -32.11
CA GLU A 188 31.95 -12.02 -31.35
C GLU A 188 31.13 -11.95 -30.06
N VAL A 189 31.37 -10.92 -29.25
CA VAL A 189 30.66 -10.70 -27.97
C VAL A 189 29.16 -10.54 -28.20
N GLN A 190 28.74 -9.83 -29.25
CA GLN A 190 27.33 -9.73 -29.61
C GLN A 190 26.71 -11.08 -29.98
N ASN A 191 27.43 -11.89 -30.76
CA ASN A 191 26.98 -13.23 -31.12
C ASN A 191 26.93 -14.16 -29.90
N ASP A 192 27.88 -14.06 -28.97
CA ASP A 192 27.88 -14.81 -27.71
C ASP A 192 26.69 -14.48 -26.83
N ILE A 193 26.36 -13.19 -26.67
CA ILE A 193 25.18 -12.75 -25.93
C ILE A 193 23.92 -13.37 -26.55
N VAL A 194 23.75 -13.27 -27.87
CA VAL A 194 22.58 -13.83 -28.57
C VAL A 194 22.49 -15.36 -28.38
N ARG A 195 23.62 -16.07 -28.45
CA ARG A 195 23.70 -17.52 -28.22
C ARG A 195 23.33 -17.91 -26.79
N LEU A 196 23.84 -17.17 -25.80
CA LEU A 196 23.55 -17.41 -24.38
C LEU A 196 22.10 -17.08 -24.04
N GLU A 197 21.56 -15.95 -24.53
CA GLU A 197 20.15 -15.61 -24.35
C GLU A 197 19.23 -16.67 -24.96
N ALA A 198 19.54 -17.16 -26.17
CA ALA A 198 18.78 -18.22 -26.81
C ALA A 198 18.84 -19.52 -26.01
N SER A 199 19.98 -19.81 -25.39
CA SER A 199 20.16 -20.98 -24.51
C SER A 199 19.38 -20.81 -23.21
N LEU A 200 19.43 -19.64 -22.58
CA LEU A 200 18.72 -19.29 -21.35
C LEU A 200 17.19 -19.38 -21.55
N LYS A 201 16.68 -18.88 -22.69
CA LYS A 201 15.26 -18.99 -23.06
C LYS A 201 14.76 -20.44 -23.04
N LYS A 202 15.59 -21.41 -23.41
CA LYS A 202 15.22 -22.85 -23.37
C LYS A 202 14.97 -23.36 -21.96
N TYR A 203 15.54 -22.74 -20.92
CA TYR A 203 15.34 -23.16 -19.53
C TYR A 203 13.99 -22.73 -18.94
N ASN A 204 13.22 -21.86 -19.62
CA ASN A 204 11.88 -21.50 -19.15
C ASN A 204 10.87 -22.66 -19.14
N LYS A 205 11.20 -23.77 -19.80
CA LYS A 205 10.44 -25.01 -19.69
C LYS A 205 10.46 -25.63 -18.29
N TYR A 206 11.45 -25.29 -17.45
CA TYR A 206 11.58 -25.81 -16.08
C TYR A 206 10.96 -24.89 -15.02
N ASN A 207 10.19 -23.88 -15.39
CA ASN A 207 9.67 -22.90 -14.44
C ASN A 207 8.76 -23.54 -13.39
N GLU A 208 7.77 -24.33 -13.80
CA GLU A 208 6.89 -25.07 -12.89
C GLU A 208 7.67 -26.05 -12.01
N PHE A 209 8.66 -26.74 -12.59
CA PHE A 209 9.51 -27.65 -11.85
C PHE A 209 10.36 -26.95 -10.78
N LEU A 210 10.93 -25.78 -11.08
CA LEU A 210 11.69 -24.99 -10.11
C LEU A 210 10.79 -24.49 -8.97
N HIS A 211 9.55 -24.09 -9.27
CA HIS A 211 8.55 -23.73 -8.26
C HIS A 211 8.20 -24.92 -7.37
N TYR A 212 7.92 -26.08 -7.95
CA TYR A 212 7.66 -27.32 -7.20
C TYR A 212 8.85 -27.68 -6.31
N ALA A 213 10.06 -27.65 -6.85
CA ALA A 213 11.26 -27.99 -6.12
C ALA A 213 11.60 -27.01 -5.00
N LEU A 214 11.34 -25.72 -5.22
CA LEU A 214 11.43 -24.70 -4.18
C LEU A 214 10.48 -25.05 -3.03
N THR A 215 9.21 -25.34 -3.32
CA THR A 215 8.21 -25.70 -2.31
C THR A 215 8.63 -26.93 -1.50
N VAL A 216 9.08 -28.00 -2.18
CA VAL A 216 9.56 -29.22 -1.51
C VAL A 216 10.77 -28.95 -0.62
N LYS A 217 11.80 -28.26 -1.13
CA LYS A 217 13.02 -27.95 -0.37
C LYS A 217 12.76 -27.01 0.79
N TYR A 218 11.87 -26.03 0.61
CA TYR A 218 11.50 -25.09 1.66
C TYR A 218 10.69 -25.77 2.77
N ASN A 219 9.74 -26.64 2.41
CA ASN A 219 9.00 -27.45 3.39
C ASN A 219 9.93 -28.35 4.20
N ALA A 220 10.89 -29.01 3.55
CA ALA A 220 11.91 -29.82 4.23
C ALA A 220 12.78 -28.97 5.17
N HIS A 221 13.19 -27.77 4.73
CA HIS A 221 13.97 -26.86 5.56
C HIS A 221 13.22 -26.38 6.81
N GLU A 222 11.95 -25.98 6.69
CA GLU A 222 11.14 -25.57 7.84
C GLU A 222 10.89 -26.74 8.81
N LEU A 223 10.77 -27.97 8.30
CA LEU A 223 10.68 -29.18 9.12
C LEU A 223 12.00 -29.42 9.88
N ASP A 224 13.15 -29.40 9.20
CA ASP A 224 14.48 -29.57 9.83
C ASP A 224 14.76 -28.49 10.88
N LYS A 225 14.31 -27.26 10.61
CA LYS A 225 14.41 -26.13 11.52
C LYS A 225 13.56 -26.37 12.77
N ALA A 226 12.31 -26.78 12.62
CA ALA A 226 11.45 -27.13 13.76
C ALA A 226 12.00 -28.31 14.56
N ALA A 227 12.52 -29.35 13.88
CA ALA A 227 13.18 -30.48 14.51
C ALA A 227 14.46 -30.07 15.28
N SER A 228 15.10 -28.96 14.92
CA SER A 228 16.26 -28.45 15.65
C SER A 228 15.92 -27.78 17.00
N TYR A 229 14.63 -27.54 17.29
CA TYR A 229 14.16 -27.01 18.58
C TYR A 229 13.98 -28.10 19.65
N VAL A 230 14.18 -29.36 19.27
CA VAL A 230 14.01 -30.52 20.14
C VAL A 230 15.08 -30.51 21.23
N GLU A 231 14.64 -30.77 22.45
CA GLU A 231 15.49 -31.10 23.58
C GLU A 231 15.50 -32.61 23.80
N GLU A 232 16.60 -33.16 24.34
CA GLU A 232 16.78 -34.58 24.60
C GLU A 232 16.95 -34.81 26.12
N PRO A 233 15.86 -34.90 26.91
CA PRO A 233 15.95 -34.91 28.38
C PRO A 233 16.62 -36.16 28.97
N ILE A 234 16.57 -37.30 28.28
CA ILE A 234 17.12 -38.59 28.74
C ILE A 234 18.10 -39.12 27.69
N GLU A 235 19.33 -38.59 27.67
CA GLU A 235 20.49 -39.10 26.87
C GLU A 235 20.12 -39.61 25.47
N GLY A 236 19.22 -38.91 24.78
CA GLY A 236 18.79 -39.26 23.42
C GLY A 236 17.82 -40.44 23.27
N GLN A 237 17.18 -40.94 24.33
CA GLN A 237 16.10 -41.94 24.26
C GLN A 237 14.72 -41.30 24.05
N LEU A 238 14.48 -40.18 24.73
CA LEU A 238 13.28 -39.36 24.60
C LEU A 238 13.59 -38.02 23.97
N PHE A 239 12.62 -37.51 23.23
CA PHE A 239 12.61 -36.13 22.75
C PHE A 239 11.50 -35.34 23.42
N SER A 240 11.73 -34.05 23.64
CA SER A 240 10.71 -33.11 24.06
C SER A 240 10.78 -31.82 23.23
N VAL A 241 9.62 -31.29 22.87
CA VAL A 241 9.53 -29.99 22.19
C VAL A 241 8.31 -29.22 22.67
N GLU A 242 8.45 -27.91 22.82
CA GLU A 242 7.34 -27.03 23.21
C GLU A 242 6.72 -26.37 21.97
N GLY A 243 5.40 -26.16 21.99
CA GLY A 243 4.71 -25.47 20.92
C GLY A 243 3.37 -24.87 21.33
N TRP A 244 2.94 -23.85 20.58
CA TRP A 244 1.63 -23.24 20.71
C TRP A 244 0.62 -23.92 19.79
N VAL A 245 -0.58 -24.17 20.30
CA VAL A 245 -1.69 -24.76 19.56
C VAL A 245 -2.98 -23.95 19.78
N PRO A 246 -3.76 -23.62 18.73
CA PRO A 246 -5.06 -22.98 18.87
C PRO A 246 -6.06 -23.84 19.66
N VAL A 247 -6.74 -23.25 20.64
CA VAL A 247 -7.67 -23.97 21.55
C VAL A 247 -8.79 -24.69 20.78
N ASN A 248 -9.28 -24.10 19.69
CA ASN A 248 -10.35 -24.67 18.88
C ASN A 248 -9.94 -25.90 18.04
N ARG A 249 -8.64 -26.17 17.93
CA ARG A 249 -8.09 -27.24 17.07
C ARG A 249 -7.20 -28.22 17.82
N VAL A 250 -7.23 -28.21 19.15
CA VAL A 250 -6.45 -29.14 19.98
C VAL A 250 -6.88 -30.60 19.75
N GLU A 251 -8.19 -30.85 19.63
CA GLU A 251 -8.71 -32.20 19.42
C GLU A 251 -8.42 -32.72 18.01
N GLU A 252 -8.42 -31.83 17.00
CA GLU A 252 -7.98 -32.14 15.62
C GLU A 252 -6.52 -32.59 15.64
N LEU A 253 -5.65 -31.82 16.29
CA LEU A 253 -4.23 -32.17 16.42
C LEU A 253 -4.01 -33.51 17.15
N LYS A 254 -4.75 -33.77 18.24
CA LYS A 254 -4.65 -35.05 18.98
C LYS A 254 -5.05 -36.24 18.11
N HIS A 255 -6.07 -36.08 17.27
CA HIS A 255 -6.51 -37.11 16.35
C HIS A 255 -5.43 -37.39 15.27
N ASP A 256 -4.87 -36.34 14.67
CA ASP A 256 -3.85 -36.48 13.63
C ASP A 256 -2.55 -37.11 14.15
N LEU A 257 -2.22 -36.82 15.41
CA LEU A 257 -1.06 -37.38 16.10
C LEU A 257 -1.34 -38.72 16.79
N ALA A 258 -2.54 -39.28 16.72
CA ALA A 258 -2.91 -40.48 17.47
C ALA A 258 -2.05 -41.71 17.12
N ASP A 259 -1.60 -41.83 15.87
CA ASP A 259 -0.71 -42.93 15.46
C ASP A 259 0.76 -42.68 15.81
N THR A 260 1.12 -41.47 16.25
CA THR A 260 2.46 -41.19 16.74
C THR A 260 2.47 -41.48 18.23
N GLU A 261 3.41 -42.31 18.71
CA GLU A 261 3.59 -42.62 20.14
C GLU A 261 4.12 -41.39 20.92
N VAL A 262 3.46 -40.24 20.79
CA VAL A 262 3.81 -38.94 21.33
C VAL A 262 2.69 -38.50 22.26
N HIS A 263 3.05 -38.20 23.50
CA HIS A 263 2.14 -37.67 24.50
C HIS A 263 2.14 -36.14 24.47
N LEU A 264 0.94 -35.56 24.48
CA LEU A 264 0.73 -34.12 24.62
C LEU A 264 0.37 -33.79 26.08
N ALA A 265 1.11 -32.86 26.68
CA ALA A 265 0.79 -32.30 27.99
C ALA A 265 0.61 -30.78 27.88
N GLU A 266 -0.50 -30.25 28.40
CA GLU A 266 -0.70 -28.80 28.50
C GLU A 266 0.23 -28.22 29.59
N ILE A 267 0.96 -27.15 29.27
CA ILE A 267 1.85 -26.46 30.20
C ILE A 267 1.27 -25.08 30.54
N SER A 268 1.43 -24.66 31.80
CA SER A 268 1.17 -23.28 32.20
C SER A 268 2.18 -22.31 31.60
N LEU A 269 1.72 -21.08 31.34
CA LEU A 269 2.54 -19.97 30.91
C LEU A 269 3.56 -19.59 32.00
N ASN A 270 4.83 -19.43 31.62
CA ASN A 270 5.84 -18.88 32.52
C ASN A 270 5.63 -17.37 32.69
N GLU A 271 6.07 -16.80 33.83
CA GLU A 271 5.98 -15.36 34.08
C GLU A 271 6.77 -14.57 33.00
N GLY A 272 6.07 -13.69 32.27
CA GLY A 272 6.65 -12.88 31.18
C GLY A 272 6.66 -13.56 29.80
N GLU A 273 6.08 -14.75 29.65
CA GLU A 273 5.90 -15.40 28.34
C GLU A 273 4.59 -14.94 27.68
N GLU A 274 4.70 -14.17 26.59
CA GLU A 274 3.54 -13.72 25.82
C GLU A 274 3.19 -14.73 24.71
N PRO A 275 1.96 -15.29 24.71
CA PRO A 275 1.51 -16.19 23.67
C PRO A 275 1.35 -15.46 22.33
N PRO A 276 1.62 -16.12 21.20
CA PRO A 276 1.39 -15.55 19.88
C PRO A 276 -0.10 -15.37 19.57
N THR A 277 -0.40 -14.39 18.73
CA THR A 277 -1.75 -14.06 18.27
C THR A 277 -2.12 -14.90 17.06
N TYR A 278 -3.16 -15.73 17.21
CA TYR A 278 -3.74 -16.50 16.11
C TYR A 278 -5.07 -15.89 15.65
N LEU A 279 -5.15 -15.55 14.36
CA LEU A 279 -6.33 -14.98 13.71
C LEU A 279 -6.88 -15.95 12.68
N GLU A 280 -8.09 -16.45 12.90
CA GLU A 280 -8.82 -17.29 11.96
C GLU A 280 -10.01 -16.51 11.39
N ASN A 281 -9.74 -15.67 10.39
CA ASN A 281 -10.79 -14.90 9.70
C ASN A 281 -11.32 -15.62 8.46
N LYS A 282 -12.64 -15.61 8.29
CA LYS A 282 -13.35 -16.16 7.13
C LYS A 282 -14.03 -15.05 6.33
N GLY A 283 -14.22 -15.27 5.02
CA GLY A 283 -14.96 -14.35 4.15
C GLY A 283 -14.36 -12.94 4.09
N TYR A 284 -15.19 -11.92 4.33
CA TYR A 284 -14.79 -10.50 4.29
C TYR A 284 -13.85 -10.10 5.42
N SER A 285 -13.97 -10.69 6.62
CA SER A 285 -13.07 -10.37 7.74
C SER A 285 -11.61 -10.69 7.42
N ARG A 286 -11.34 -11.66 6.52
CA ARG A 286 -9.97 -12.00 6.10
C ARG A 286 -9.32 -10.89 5.27
N ILE A 287 -10.13 -10.10 4.58
CA ILE A 287 -9.66 -8.93 3.83
C ILE A 287 -9.28 -7.82 4.81
N GLY A 288 -10.10 -7.61 5.84
CA GLY A 288 -9.79 -6.68 6.92
C GLY A 288 -8.51 -7.03 7.68
N GLU A 289 -8.23 -8.33 7.85
CA GLU A 289 -7.00 -8.79 8.51
C GLU A 289 -5.74 -8.34 7.76
N ASP A 290 -5.75 -8.37 6.43
CA ASP A 290 -4.62 -7.89 5.63
C ASP A 290 -4.38 -6.38 5.85
N LEU A 291 -5.44 -5.59 6.14
CA LEU A 291 -5.31 -4.17 6.50
C LEU A 291 -4.75 -3.97 7.92
N VAL A 292 -5.12 -4.84 8.86
CA VAL A 292 -4.63 -4.78 10.25
C VAL A 292 -3.13 -5.03 10.29
N HIS A 293 -2.65 -6.05 9.57
CA HIS A 293 -1.22 -6.42 9.53
C HIS A 293 -0.31 -5.37 8.87
N ILE A 294 -0.85 -4.40 8.12
CA ILE A 294 -0.06 -3.27 7.59
C ILE A 294 0.41 -2.35 8.73
N TYR A 295 -0.37 -2.24 9.81
CA TYR A 295 -0.02 -1.41 10.96
C TYR A 295 0.76 -2.20 12.00
N ASP A 296 0.08 -3.17 12.64
CA ASP A 296 0.68 -3.98 13.69
C ASP A 296 -0.16 -5.24 13.96
N THR A 297 0.47 -6.26 14.54
CA THR A 297 -0.20 -7.48 14.96
C THR A 297 -0.94 -7.23 16.28
N PRO A 298 -2.25 -7.55 16.38
CA PRO A 298 -2.99 -7.40 17.63
C PRO A 298 -2.32 -8.15 18.78
N SER A 299 -2.37 -7.58 19.98
CA SER A 299 -1.95 -8.28 21.19
C SER A 299 -2.79 -9.55 21.41
N ASN A 300 -2.26 -10.51 22.17
CA ASN A 300 -3.01 -11.71 22.59
C ASN A 300 -4.28 -11.35 23.38
N THR A 301 -4.32 -10.19 24.01
CA THR A 301 -5.46 -9.68 24.80
C THR A 301 -6.46 -8.91 23.94
N ASP A 302 -6.05 -8.43 22.76
CA ASP A 302 -6.89 -7.60 21.90
C ASP A 302 -7.98 -8.41 21.21
N LYS A 303 -9.16 -7.81 21.07
CA LYS A 303 -10.23 -8.39 20.24
C LYS A 303 -9.89 -8.14 18.77
N ASP A 304 -10.24 -9.07 17.88
CA ASP A 304 -9.99 -8.97 16.43
C ASP A 304 -10.69 -7.76 15.76
N PRO A 305 -9.95 -6.73 15.30
CA PRO A 305 -10.54 -5.50 14.76
C PRO A 305 -10.86 -5.59 13.25
N SER A 306 -10.51 -6.71 12.59
CA SER A 306 -10.44 -6.81 11.12
C SER A 306 -11.71 -6.37 10.39
N LEU A 307 -12.87 -6.86 10.81
CA LEU A 307 -14.14 -6.52 10.15
C LEU A 307 -14.49 -5.03 10.30
N TRP A 308 -14.22 -4.46 11.48
CA TRP A 308 -14.51 -3.06 11.77
C TRP A 308 -13.62 -2.15 10.93
N VAL A 309 -12.32 -2.42 10.92
CA VAL A 309 -11.35 -1.69 10.11
C VAL A 309 -11.74 -1.72 8.63
N LEU A 310 -12.20 -2.87 8.10
CA LEU A 310 -12.67 -2.96 6.72
C LEU A 310 -13.87 -2.05 6.43
N VAL A 311 -14.90 -2.08 7.29
CA VAL A 311 -16.12 -1.29 7.11
C VAL A 311 -15.83 0.21 7.23
N SER A 312 -15.14 0.61 8.28
CA SER A 312 -14.75 2.01 8.51
C SER A 312 -13.86 2.53 7.39
N PHE A 313 -12.86 1.75 6.96
CA PHE A 313 -12.00 2.10 5.84
C PHE A 313 -12.79 2.29 4.54
N ALA A 314 -13.74 1.39 4.24
CA ALA A 314 -14.60 1.52 3.06
C ALA A 314 -15.47 2.78 3.08
N VAL A 315 -16.03 3.13 4.25
CA VAL A 315 -16.81 4.36 4.42
C VAL A 315 -15.93 5.59 4.25
N PHE A 316 -14.78 5.66 4.93
CA PHE A 316 -13.86 6.81 4.84
C PHE A 316 -13.34 7.01 3.42
N PHE A 317 -12.99 5.91 2.75
CA PHE A 317 -12.55 5.93 1.36
C PHE A 317 -13.63 6.47 0.43
N ALA A 318 -14.89 6.04 0.61
CA ALA A 318 -16.03 6.54 -0.15
C ALA A 318 -16.30 8.03 0.08
N MET A 319 -16.21 8.49 1.35
CA MET A 319 -16.39 9.90 1.71
C MET A 319 -15.29 10.81 1.15
N ILE A 320 -14.04 10.34 1.09
CA ILE A 320 -12.91 11.10 0.53
C ILE A 320 -13.02 11.22 -0.99
N ILE A 321 -13.40 10.13 -1.68
CA ILE A 321 -13.57 10.19 -3.14
C ILE A 321 -14.76 11.06 -3.51
N ASN A 322 -15.87 10.94 -2.77
CA ASN A 322 -17.10 11.74 -2.92
C ASN A 322 -17.60 11.92 -4.37
N ASP A 323 -17.35 10.93 -5.23
CA ASP A 323 -17.72 10.95 -6.65
C ASP A 323 -18.12 9.54 -7.10
N GLY A 324 -19.40 9.38 -7.42
CA GLY A 324 -19.97 8.11 -7.87
C GLY A 324 -19.53 7.74 -9.29
N GLY A 325 -19.17 8.74 -10.12
CA GLY A 325 -18.67 8.53 -11.47
C GLY A 325 -17.29 7.86 -11.45
N TYR A 326 -16.39 8.36 -10.59
CA TYR A 326 -15.09 7.73 -10.38
C TYR A 326 -15.25 6.34 -9.78
N GLY A 327 -16.14 6.18 -8.79
CA GLY A 327 -16.47 4.87 -8.22
C GLY A 327 -16.92 3.86 -9.27
N LEU A 328 -17.77 4.26 -10.21
CA LEU A 328 -18.25 3.39 -11.31
C LEU A 328 -17.11 2.99 -12.25
N LEU A 329 -16.23 3.94 -12.63
CA LEU A 329 -15.07 3.64 -13.48
C LEU A 329 -14.11 2.65 -12.81
N PHE A 330 -13.82 2.86 -11.52
CA PHE A 330 -12.96 1.96 -10.78
C PHE A 330 -13.59 0.57 -10.60
N LEU A 331 -14.89 0.51 -10.30
CA LEU A 331 -15.62 -0.75 -10.18
C LEU A 331 -15.65 -1.50 -11.52
N ALA A 332 -15.94 -0.82 -12.62
CA ALA A 332 -15.90 -1.40 -13.96
C ALA A 332 -14.50 -1.93 -14.32
N GLY A 333 -13.44 -1.17 -13.99
CA GLY A 333 -12.05 -1.62 -14.16
C GLY A 333 -11.73 -2.87 -13.34
N ALA A 334 -12.18 -2.94 -12.09
CA ALA A 334 -11.99 -4.12 -11.22
C ALA A 334 -12.75 -5.36 -11.76
N LEU A 335 -13.98 -5.18 -12.24
CA LEU A 335 -14.76 -6.27 -12.86
C LEU A 335 -14.13 -6.73 -14.18
N TYR A 336 -13.69 -5.80 -15.03
CA TYR A 336 -13.00 -6.09 -16.29
C TYR A 336 -11.70 -6.88 -16.06
N TYR A 337 -10.90 -6.49 -15.05
CA TYR A 337 -9.69 -7.20 -14.69
C TYR A 337 -9.97 -8.67 -14.32
N ARG A 338 -11.05 -8.93 -13.58
CA ARG A 338 -11.48 -10.31 -13.26
C ARG A 338 -11.95 -11.07 -14.50
N PHE A 339 -12.71 -10.42 -15.37
CA PHE A 339 -13.20 -11.07 -16.60
C PHE A 339 -12.04 -11.50 -17.51
N LYS A 340 -11.00 -10.67 -17.62
CA LYS A 340 -9.80 -10.98 -18.43
C LYS A 340 -8.92 -12.07 -17.80
N ASN A 341 -8.74 -12.05 -16.48
CA ASN A 341 -7.82 -12.94 -15.78
C ASN A 341 -8.57 -14.01 -14.98
N GLY A 342 -9.39 -14.83 -15.65
CA GLY A 342 -10.40 -15.75 -15.07
C GLY A 342 -9.94 -16.74 -13.98
N GLN A 343 -8.66 -16.79 -13.61
CA GLN A 343 -8.11 -17.56 -12.50
C GLN A 343 -7.14 -16.73 -11.65
N LEU A 344 -7.66 -15.77 -10.89
CA LEU A 344 -6.87 -15.08 -9.87
C LEU A 344 -6.51 -16.05 -8.74
N LYS A 345 -5.22 -16.18 -8.42
CA LYS A 345 -4.72 -16.92 -7.25
C LYS A 345 -5.36 -16.44 -5.95
N LYS A 346 -5.30 -17.25 -4.88
CA LYS A 346 -5.92 -16.96 -3.57
C LYS A 346 -5.63 -15.53 -3.07
N ALA A 347 -4.39 -15.05 -3.16
CA ALA A 347 -4.01 -13.69 -2.79
C ALA A 347 -4.62 -12.61 -3.71
N GLY A 348 -4.53 -12.79 -5.03
CA GLY A 348 -5.11 -11.86 -6.00
C GLY A 348 -6.64 -11.74 -5.87
N MET A 349 -7.31 -12.83 -5.53
CA MET A 349 -8.76 -12.81 -5.28
C MET A 349 -9.14 -12.02 -4.03
N ARG A 350 -8.30 -12.00 -2.98
CA ARG A 350 -8.53 -11.18 -1.78
C ARG A 350 -8.42 -9.69 -2.10
N VAL A 351 -7.37 -9.28 -2.81
CA VAL A 351 -7.18 -7.89 -3.26
C VAL A 351 -8.33 -7.45 -4.15
N TRP A 352 -8.75 -8.29 -5.10
CA TRP A 352 -9.89 -7.98 -5.96
C TRP A 352 -11.19 -7.76 -5.17
N LYS A 353 -11.46 -8.62 -4.17
CA LYS A 353 -12.64 -8.43 -3.30
C LYS A 353 -12.56 -7.11 -2.51
N LEU A 354 -11.38 -6.74 -2.01
CA LEU A 354 -11.17 -5.44 -1.36
C LEU A 354 -11.54 -4.29 -2.30
N LEU A 355 -10.99 -4.29 -3.52
CA LEU A 355 -11.24 -3.25 -4.52
C LEU A 355 -12.74 -3.14 -4.84
N VAL A 356 -13.44 -4.26 -5.01
CA VAL A 356 -14.89 -4.26 -5.26
C VAL A 356 -15.67 -3.66 -4.09
N VAL A 357 -15.31 -3.98 -2.84
CA VAL A 357 -15.95 -3.40 -1.65
C VAL A 357 -15.71 -1.89 -1.58
N LEU A 358 -14.48 -1.43 -1.80
CA LEU A 358 -14.13 -0.01 -1.76
C LEU A 358 -14.85 0.77 -2.86
N PHE A 359 -14.71 0.33 -4.12
CA PHE A 359 -15.31 1.03 -5.26
C PHE A 359 -16.83 0.93 -5.27
N GLY A 360 -17.39 -0.19 -4.85
CA GLY A 360 -18.83 -0.32 -4.62
C GLY A 360 -19.34 0.66 -3.57
N SER A 361 -18.59 0.86 -2.48
CA SER A 361 -18.92 1.87 -1.45
C SER A 361 -18.86 3.29 -2.01
N CYS A 362 -17.90 3.62 -2.89
CA CYS A 362 -17.84 4.91 -3.56
C CYS A 362 -19.08 5.17 -4.45
N VAL A 363 -19.56 4.15 -5.17
CA VAL A 363 -20.78 4.26 -5.98
C VAL A 363 -21.99 4.53 -5.09
N VAL A 364 -22.15 3.77 -4.01
CA VAL A 364 -23.23 3.97 -3.03
C VAL A 364 -23.16 5.38 -2.44
N TRP A 365 -21.98 5.82 -1.99
CA TRP A 365 -21.82 7.15 -1.42
C TRP A 365 -22.08 8.27 -2.44
N GLY A 366 -21.58 8.14 -3.67
CA GLY A 366 -21.83 9.10 -4.75
C GLY A 366 -23.30 9.19 -5.15
N LEU A 367 -24.07 8.09 -5.05
CA LEU A 367 -25.52 8.12 -5.20
C LEU A 367 -26.21 8.84 -4.03
N LEU A 368 -25.72 8.64 -2.80
CA LEU A 368 -26.24 9.33 -1.62
C LEU A 368 -25.99 10.85 -1.68
N THR A 369 -24.82 11.27 -2.17
CA THR A 369 -24.43 12.69 -2.28
C THR A 369 -24.76 13.32 -3.63
N ASN A 370 -25.19 12.53 -4.61
CA ASN A 370 -25.52 12.94 -5.98
C ASN A 370 -24.36 13.69 -6.70
N SER A 371 -23.14 13.23 -6.49
CA SER A 371 -21.91 13.80 -7.07
C SER A 371 -21.33 12.86 -8.13
N PHE A 372 -21.25 13.30 -9.38
CA PHE A 372 -20.73 12.52 -10.51
C PHE A 372 -19.83 13.38 -11.41
N PHE A 373 -18.57 12.96 -11.58
CA PHE A 373 -17.55 13.66 -12.38
C PHE A 373 -17.39 15.16 -12.03
N GLY A 374 -17.67 15.57 -10.80
CA GLY A 374 -17.70 16.98 -10.41
C GLY A 374 -18.76 17.82 -11.15
N VAL A 375 -19.85 17.20 -11.61
CA VAL A 375 -20.97 17.88 -12.28
C VAL A 375 -22.13 18.07 -11.29
N SER A 376 -22.58 19.32 -11.14
CA SER A 376 -23.78 19.65 -10.38
C SER A 376 -25.03 19.24 -11.17
N ILE A 377 -25.63 18.10 -10.81
CA ILE A 377 -26.87 17.63 -11.42
C ILE A 377 -28.02 18.61 -11.10
N GLY A 378 -28.73 19.06 -12.14
CA GLY A 378 -29.83 20.03 -12.01
C GLY A 378 -30.96 19.58 -11.07
N PRO A 379 -31.75 20.51 -10.50
CA PRO A 379 -32.80 20.20 -9.53
C PRO A 379 -33.90 19.27 -10.04
N ASP A 380 -34.18 19.30 -11.34
CA ASP A 380 -35.28 18.56 -11.96
C ASP A 380 -34.94 17.09 -12.27
N ASN A 381 -33.69 16.66 -12.07
CA ASN A 381 -33.26 15.31 -12.41
C ASN A 381 -33.79 14.28 -11.37
N PRO A 382 -34.43 13.17 -11.81
CA PRO A 382 -34.94 12.13 -10.90
C PRO A 382 -33.88 11.54 -9.97
N LEU A 383 -32.60 11.48 -10.38
CA LEU A 383 -31.51 10.99 -9.53
C LEU A 383 -31.32 11.84 -8.27
N ARG A 384 -31.57 13.14 -8.36
CA ARG A 384 -31.45 14.07 -7.24
C ARG A 384 -32.58 13.92 -6.23
N LYS A 385 -33.78 13.56 -6.68
CA LYS A 385 -34.94 13.29 -5.81
C LYS A 385 -34.79 12.04 -4.94
N VAL A 386 -33.94 11.10 -5.35
CA VAL A 386 -33.65 9.86 -4.61
C VAL A 386 -32.46 10.03 -3.65
N SER A 387 -31.69 11.12 -3.80
CA SER A 387 -30.50 11.37 -2.98
C SER A 387 -30.85 11.72 -1.53
N ALA A 388 -30.19 11.03 -0.59
CA ALA A 388 -30.32 11.31 0.84
C ALA A 388 -29.85 12.72 1.20
N LEU A 389 -28.80 13.22 0.55
CA LEU A 389 -28.32 14.59 0.76
C LEU A 389 -29.37 15.62 0.36
N HIS A 390 -30.05 15.44 -0.78
CA HIS A 390 -31.10 16.35 -1.20
C HIS A 390 -32.27 16.37 -0.21
N TRP A 391 -32.69 15.19 0.27
CA TRP A 391 -33.71 15.07 1.32
C TRP A 391 -33.31 15.80 2.62
N LEU A 392 -32.04 15.70 3.04
CA LEU A 392 -31.53 16.42 4.21
C LEU A 392 -31.50 17.94 4.00
N VAL A 393 -31.12 18.39 2.79
CA VAL A 393 -31.14 19.82 2.41
C VAL A 393 -32.57 20.36 2.44
N GLU A 394 -33.55 19.62 1.92
CA GLU A 394 -34.97 19.99 1.98
C GLU A 394 -35.47 20.07 3.43
N LYS A 395 -35.13 19.11 4.29
CA LYS A 395 -35.50 19.13 5.71
C LYS A 395 -34.89 20.31 6.45
N LYS A 396 -33.64 20.64 6.15
CA LYS A 396 -32.97 21.80 6.70
C LYS A 396 -33.63 23.11 6.24
N ALA A 397 -34.00 23.21 4.96
CA ALA A 397 -34.76 24.34 4.43
C ALA A 397 -36.14 24.48 5.08
N GLU A 398 -36.87 23.36 5.24
CA GLU A 398 -38.17 23.30 5.91
C GLU A 398 -38.09 23.84 7.35
N TYR A 399 -37.03 23.46 8.08
CA TYR A 399 -36.80 23.94 9.44
C TYR A 399 -36.63 25.46 9.49
N HIS A 400 -35.75 26.02 8.65
CA HIS A 400 -35.50 27.47 8.61
C HIS A 400 -36.73 28.26 8.15
N LEU A 401 -37.51 27.71 7.21
CA LEU A 401 -38.75 28.34 6.73
C LEU A 401 -39.83 28.40 7.83
N LYS A 402 -39.95 27.36 8.66
CA LYS A 402 -40.91 27.31 9.79
C LYS A 402 -40.49 28.21 10.95
N GLN A 403 -39.21 28.17 11.33
CA GLN A 403 -38.69 28.90 12.48
C GLN A 403 -38.50 30.40 12.18
N LYS A 404 -38.29 30.78 10.91
CA LYS A 404 -37.96 32.15 10.48
C LYS A 404 -36.81 32.75 11.30
N ASP A 405 -35.81 31.91 11.53
CA ASP A 405 -34.64 32.20 12.35
C ASP A 405 -33.67 33.19 11.66
N GLU A 406 -32.55 33.50 12.31
CA GLU A 406 -31.55 34.43 11.77
C GLU A 406 -31.01 33.99 10.41
N VAL A 407 -30.86 32.67 10.19
CA VAL A 407 -30.44 32.10 8.92
C VAL A 407 -31.45 32.42 7.81
N TYR A 408 -32.74 32.25 8.07
CA TYR A 408 -33.79 32.67 7.13
C TYR A 408 -33.71 34.17 6.82
N LYS A 409 -33.57 35.02 7.85
CA LYS A 409 -33.48 36.48 7.67
C LYS A 409 -32.26 36.89 6.84
N ASP A 410 -31.12 36.25 7.05
CA ASP A 410 -29.90 36.49 6.29
C ASP A 410 -30.04 36.10 4.81
N TRP A 411 -30.71 34.99 4.52
CA TRP A 411 -30.98 34.57 3.14
C TRP A 411 -31.99 35.47 2.44
N VAL A 412 -33.06 35.89 3.12
CA VAL A 412 -34.02 36.86 2.58
C VAL A 412 -33.36 38.22 2.33
N LYS A 413 -32.43 38.65 3.19
CA LYS A 413 -31.64 39.87 2.97
C LYS A 413 -30.75 39.78 1.73
N LYS A 414 -30.16 38.61 1.46
CA LYS A 414 -29.32 38.37 0.27
C LYS A 414 -30.15 38.19 -1.01
N PHE A 415 -31.32 37.58 -0.91
CA PHE A 415 -32.21 37.27 -2.02
C PHE A 415 -33.66 37.62 -1.66
N PRO A 416 -34.11 38.86 -1.94
CA PRO A 416 -35.44 39.33 -1.57
C PRO A 416 -36.60 38.51 -2.18
N GLY A 417 -36.36 37.86 -3.33
CA GLY A 417 -37.36 37.03 -4.02
C GLY A 417 -37.74 35.73 -3.29
N ILE A 418 -36.97 35.35 -2.27
CA ILE A 418 -37.20 34.15 -1.46
C ILE A 418 -38.27 34.37 -0.37
N ALA A 419 -38.56 35.64 -0.02
CA ALA A 419 -39.49 35.98 1.06
C ALA A 419 -40.93 35.48 0.85
N ASN A 420 -41.31 35.20 -0.41
CA ASN A 420 -42.62 34.72 -0.81
C ASN A 420 -42.66 33.19 -1.04
N ALA A 421 -41.60 32.46 -0.71
CA ALA A 421 -41.57 31.00 -0.89
C ALA A 421 -42.47 30.31 0.14
N GLU A 422 -43.51 29.63 -0.32
CA GLU A 422 -44.42 28.82 0.53
C GLU A 422 -43.92 27.38 0.74
N ASP A 423 -43.03 26.91 -0.13
CA ASP A 423 -42.52 25.53 -0.14
C ASP A 423 -40.98 25.48 0.03
N PRO A 424 -40.42 24.48 0.73
CA PRO A 424 -38.97 24.35 0.89
C PRO A 424 -38.20 24.26 -0.42
N GLN A 425 -38.77 23.66 -1.48
CA GLN A 425 -38.11 23.63 -2.79
C GLN A 425 -38.10 25.02 -3.43
N ALA A 426 -39.19 25.78 -3.32
CA ALA A 426 -39.23 27.17 -3.77
C ALA A 426 -38.22 28.06 -3.01
N PHE A 427 -38.03 27.80 -1.70
CA PHE A 427 -37.04 28.47 -0.87
C PHE A 427 -35.60 28.19 -1.35
N LEU A 428 -35.28 26.92 -1.61
CA LEU A 428 -33.97 26.49 -2.11
C LEU A 428 -33.69 26.98 -3.53
N LEU A 429 -34.68 26.91 -4.42
CA LEU A 429 -34.57 27.30 -5.82
C LEU A 429 -34.64 28.82 -5.99
N GLY A 430 -35.12 29.60 -5.03
CA GLY A 430 -35.16 31.05 -5.11
C GLY A 430 -33.79 31.73 -4.97
N ALA A 431 -32.80 31.04 -4.39
CA ALA A 431 -31.43 31.51 -4.24
C ALA A 431 -30.54 31.23 -5.46
N LYS A 432 -31.05 31.53 -6.67
CA LYS A 432 -30.26 31.35 -7.90
C LYS A 432 -29.35 32.56 -8.11
N LYS A 433 -28.11 32.27 -8.52
CA LYS A 433 -27.18 33.27 -9.04
C LYS A 433 -26.78 32.86 -10.44
N GLU A 434 -27.05 33.72 -11.42
CA GLU A 434 -26.57 33.53 -12.78
C GLU A 434 -25.16 34.12 -12.90
N SER A 435 -24.19 33.28 -13.28
CA SER A 435 -22.82 33.71 -13.56
C SER A 435 -22.32 32.95 -14.79
N ASN A 436 -21.85 33.70 -15.81
CA ASN A 436 -21.31 33.16 -17.06
C ASN A 436 -22.19 32.08 -17.74
N GLY A 437 -23.51 32.29 -17.80
CA GLY A 437 -24.43 31.36 -18.48
C GLY A 437 -24.73 30.05 -17.74
N LYS A 438 -24.24 29.88 -16.50
CA LYS A 438 -24.59 28.78 -15.60
C LYS A 438 -25.44 29.27 -14.43
N THR A 439 -26.49 28.53 -14.10
CA THR A 439 -27.33 28.77 -12.91
C THR A 439 -26.72 28.03 -11.71
N ALA A 440 -26.15 28.78 -10.77
CA ALA A 440 -25.66 28.23 -9.51
C ALA A 440 -26.72 28.39 -8.42
N TYR A 441 -26.87 27.37 -7.56
CA TYR A 441 -27.84 27.34 -6.47
C TYR A 441 -27.12 27.50 -5.13
N GLU A 442 -26.77 28.74 -4.77
CA GLU A 442 -25.85 29.04 -3.66
C GLU A 442 -26.35 28.49 -2.31
N MET A 443 -27.65 28.50 -2.07
CA MET A 443 -28.23 27.97 -0.83
C MET A 443 -28.10 26.45 -0.74
N ILE A 444 -28.29 25.75 -1.86
CA ILE A 444 -28.17 24.30 -1.92
C ILE A 444 -26.71 23.90 -1.67
N ASP A 445 -25.77 24.57 -2.32
CA ASP A 445 -24.34 24.27 -2.17
C ASP A 445 -23.90 24.48 -0.72
N LYS A 446 -24.24 25.62 -0.11
CA LYS A 446 -23.91 25.90 1.30
C LYS A 446 -24.56 24.94 2.29
N PHE A 447 -25.82 24.55 2.05
CA PHE A 447 -26.49 23.59 2.93
C PHE A 447 -25.89 22.20 2.78
N SER A 448 -25.58 21.80 1.55
CA SER A 448 -24.93 20.52 1.24
C SER A 448 -23.56 20.41 1.91
N ASP A 449 -22.73 21.44 1.77
CA ASP A 449 -21.40 21.54 2.39
C ASP A 449 -21.48 21.42 3.92
N GLY A 450 -22.40 22.16 4.54
CA GLY A 450 -22.62 22.09 5.99
C GLY A 450 -23.08 20.70 6.46
N ILE A 451 -23.94 20.03 5.69
CA ILE A 451 -24.42 18.68 6.00
C ILE A 451 -23.30 17.65 5.83
N LEU A 452 -22.52 17.71 4.75
CA LEU A 452 -21.40 16.79 4.52
C LEU A 452 -20.30 16.94 5.58
N MET A 453 -20.01 18.16 6.00
CA MET A 453 -19.10 18.44 7.12
C MET A 453 -19.64 17.84 8.43
N GLU A 454 -20.94 18.01 8.71
CA GLU A 454 -21.58 17.43 9.89
C GLU A 454 -21.56 15.90 9.85
N LEU A 455 -21.84 15.28 8.70
CA LEU A 455 -21.77 13.83 8.51
C LEU A 455 -20.36 13.30 8.75
N ALA A 456 -19.31 14.00 8.30
CA ALA A 456 -17.92 13.63 8.58
C ALA A 456 -17.62 13.63 10.08
N LEU A 457 -18.08 14.66 10.81
CA LEU A 457 -17.96 14.69 12.28
C LEU A 457 -18.75 13.55 12.95
N LEU A 458 -19.99 13.30 12.53
CA LEU A 458 -20.84 12.25 13.08
C LEU A 458 -20.23 10.87 12.86
N VAL A 459 -19.66 10.61 11.69
CA VAL A 459 -18.91 9.39 11.40
C VAL A 459 -17.71 9.26 12.34
N GLY A 460 -16.97 10.35 12.60
CA GLY A 460 -15.86 10.36 13.56
C GLY A 460 -16.30 10.07 15.00
N ILE A 461 -17.38 10.72 15.45
CA ILE A 461 -18.01 10.49 16.75
C ILE A 461 -18.39 9.02 16.92
N ILE A 462 -19.11 8.44 15.94
CA ILE A 462 -19.49 7.02 15.98
C ILE A 462 -18.25 6.13 16.03
N HIS A 463 -17.25 6.42 15.21
CA HIS A 463 -16.04 5.62 15.12
C HIS A 463 -15.26 5.61 16.45
N VAL A 464 -15.01 6.79 17.02
CA VAL A 464 -14.31 6.94 18.31
C VAL A 464 -15.12 6.33 19.46
N CYS A 465 -16.43 6.55 19.51
CA CYS A 465 -17.29 5.94 20.53
C CYS A 465 -17.24 4.41 20.49
N ILE A 466 -17.24 3.80 19.30
CA ILE A 466 -17.12 2.35 19.14
C ILE A 466 -15.76 1.85 19.62
N SER A 467 -14.70 2.65 19.45
CA SER A 467 -13.38 2.35 20.03
C SER A 467 -13.47 2.20 21.56
N PHE A 468 -14.01 3.21 22.24
CA PHE A 468 -14.19 3.18 23.70
C PHE A 468 -15.07 2.02 24.17
N ILE A 469 -16.20 1.78 23.50
CA ILE A 469 -17.14 0.70 23.84
C ILE A 469 -16.45 -0.67 23.73
N ARG A 470 -15.64 -0.86 22.69
CA ARG A 470 -14.94 -2.13 22.47
C ARG A 470 -13.97 -2.48 23.59
N TYR A 471 -13.31 -1.46 24.14
CA TYR A 471 -12.31 -1.57 25.19
C TYR A 471 -12.85 -1.36 26.60
N LEU A 472 -14.17 -1.23 26.74
CA LEU A 472 -14.82 -0.89 28.02
C LEU A 472 -14.53 -1.91 29.13
N GLY A 473 -14.29 -3.19 28.78
CA GLY A 473 -13.91 -4.21 29.78
C GLY A 473 -12.55 -3.96 30.43
N ARG A 474 -11.64 -3.23 29.76
CA ARG A 474 -10.29 -2.92 30.23
C ARG A 474 -10.18 -1.48 30.73
N ASN A 475 -10.88 -0.52 30.12
CA ASN A 475 -10.93 0.86 30.58
C ASN A 475 -12.38 1.33 30.81
N TRP A 476 -12.79 1.42 32.08
CA TRP A 476 -14.15 1.79 32.45
C TRP A 476 -14.43 3.28 32.23
N ALA A 477 -13.39 4.13 32.24
CA ALA A 477 -13.52 5.56 31.95
C ALA A 477 -14.10 5.84 30.55
N GLY A 478 -13.96 4.88 29.62
CA GLY A 478 -14.52 4.96 28.27
C GLY A 478 -16.03 5.21 28.24
N LEU A 479 -16.80 4.73 29.23
CA LEU A 479 -18.25 4.99 29.28
C LEU A 479 -18.54 6.49 29.46
N GLY A 480 -17.80 7.15 30.34
CA GLY A 480 -17.93 8.59 30.57
C GLY A 480 -17.54 9.40 29.32
N TRP A 481 -16.47 8.99 28.64
CA TRP A 481 -16.03 9.62 27.39
C TRP A 481 -17.06 9.50 26.27
N VAL A 482 -17.71 8.35 26.10
CA VAL A 482 -18.79 8.17 25.11
C VAL A 482 -19.94 9.15 25.39
N ILE A 483 -20.35 9.30 26.65
CA ILE A 483 -21.41 10.24 27.04
C ILE A 483 -20.98 11.68 26.76
N ALA A 484 -19.73 12.04 27.09
CA ALA A 484 -19.20 13.37 26.87
C ALA A 484 -19.07 13.73 25.37
N ILE A 485 -18.68 12.78 24.52
CA ILE A 485 -18.59 12.96 23.07
C ILE A 485 -19.98 13.20 22.47
N ILE A 486 -20.98 12.40 22.86
CA ILE A 486 -22.37 12.58 22.41
C ILE A 486 -22.91 13.93 22.90
N GLY A 487 -22.67 14.28 24.16
CA GLY A 487 -23.07 15.58 24.70
C GLY A 487 -22.45 16.76 23.95
N SER A 488 -21.18 16.63 23.55
CA SER A 488 -20.46 17.64 22.77
C SER A 488 -21.11 17.87 21.40
N TYR A 489 -21.51 16.80 20.71
CA TYR A 489 -22.24 16.91 19.44
C TYR A 489 -23.58 17.64 19.57
N LEU A 490 -24.28 17.46 20.70
CA LEU A 490 -25.56 18.12 20.97
C LEU A 490 -25.40 19.60 21.37
N TYR A 491 -24.33 19.95 22.09
CA TYR A 491 -24.09 21.30 22.60
C TYR A 491 -23.40 22.24 21.60
N LEU A 492 -22.34 21.77 20.93
CA LEU A 492 -21.50 22.62 20.08
C LEU A 492 -22.24 23.36 18.95
N PRO A 493 -23.28 22.79 18.30
CA PRO A 493 -24.04 23.52 17.28
C PRO A 493 -24.72 24.79 17.81
N LEU A 494 -25.20 24.80 19.06
CA LEU A 494 -25.75 26.01 19.66
C LEU A 494 -24.65 27.07 19.85
N PHE A 495 -23.51 26.65 20.40
CA PHE A 495 -22.36 27.53 20.64
C PHE A 495 -21.82 28.17 19.35
N LEU A 496 -21.81 27.42 18.24
CA LEU A 496 -21.32 27.88 16.94
C LEU A 496 -22.35 28.65 16.10
N GLY A 497 -23.58 28.85 16.59
CA GLY A 497 -24.63 29.47 15.78
C GLY A 497 -25.15 28.58 14.65
N ALA A 498 -24.83 27.27 14.65
CA ALA A 498 -25.17 26.33 13.59
C ALA A 498 -26.44 25.50 13.91
N THR A 499 -27.07 24.96 12.86
CA THR A 499 -28.14 23.96 12.96
C THR A 499 -27.58 22.57 12.68
N SER A 500 -27.85 21.62 13.58
CA SER A 500 -27.43 20.22 13.47
C SER A 500 -28.56 19.31 13.03
N LEU A 501 -28.21 18.14 12.49
CA LEU A 501 -29.11 17.06 12.11
C LEU A 501 -30.04 16.66 13.26
N ALA A 502 -29.56 16.73 14.51
CA ALA A 502 -30.39 16.50 15.69
C ALA A 502 -31.59 17.45 15.78
N THR A 503 -31.42 18.72 15.39
CA THR A 503 -32.45 19.77 15.45
C THR A 503 -33.43 19.72 14.28
N TYR A 504 -32.94 19.78 13.03
CA TYR A 504 -33.83 19.81 11.86
C TYR A 504 -34.32 18.42 11.44
N GLY A 505 -33.61 17.36 11.78
CA GLY A 505 -34.00 15.99 11.47
C GLY A 505 -35.07 15.42 12.39
N PHE A 506 -34.95 15.67 13.71
CA PHE A 506 -35.89 15.16 14.72
C PHE A 506 -36.89 16.21 15.25
N GLY A 507 -36.78 17.47 14.82
CA GLY A 507 -37.71 18.54 15.20
C GLY A 507 -37.62 18.95 16.67
N LEU A 508 -36.49 18.65 17.32
CA LEU A 508 -36.25 18.92 18.72
C LEU A 508 -35.85 20.39 18.94
N ASN A 509 -36.22 20.95 20.09
CA ASN A 509 -35.91 22.33 20.44
C ASN A 509 -34.39 22.52 20.63
N ARG A 510 -33.81 23.50 19.92
CA ARG A 510 -32.38 23.77 19.88
C ARG A 510 -31.80 24.06 21.27
N GLU A 511 -32.51 24.81 22.10
CA GLU A 511 -32.04 25.20 23.44
C GLU A 511 -32.08 24.02 24.41
N GLU A 512 -33.15 23.22 24.38
CA GLU A 512 -33.32 22.05 25.26
C GLU A 512 -32.27 20.97 24.97
N ILE A 513 -32.00 20.67 23.70
CA ILE A 513 -30.96 19.71 23.31
C ILE A 513 -29.59 20.18 23.79
N ALA A 514 -29.28 21.47 23.63
CA ALA A 514 -27.98 22.00 24.01
C ALA A 514 -27.78 21.99 25.53
N GLN A 515 -28.82 22.30 26.31
CA GLN A 515 -28.80 22.16 27.77
C GLN A 515 -28.56 20.70 28.19
N GLY A 516 -29.29 19.76 27.60
CA GLY A 516 -29.06 18.33 27.80
C GLY A 516 -27.64 17.89 27.43
N GLY A 517 -27.14 18.36 26.29
CA GLY A 517 -25.77 18.12 25.83
C GLY A 517 -24.72 18.64 26.80
N LEU A 518 -24.92 19.83 27.36
CA LEU A 518 -24.02 20.41 28.37
C LEU A 518 -23.96 19.56 29.64
N TYR A 519 -25.11 19.08 30.13
CA TYR A 519 -25.17 18.16 31.27
C TYR A 519 -24.46 16.83 30.96
N MET A 520 -24.61 16.31 29.74
CA MET A 520 -23.90 15.10 29.30
C MET A 520 -22.38 15.31 29.22
N ILE A 521 -21.90 16.49 28.83
CA ILE A 521 -20.45 16.79 28.83
C ILE A 521 -19.90 16.76 30.25
N TYR A 522 -20.46 17.56 31.15
CA TYR A 522 -19.96 17.63 32.53
C TYR A 522 -20.16 16.32 33.28
N GLY A 523 -21.33 15.70 33.14
CA GLY A 523 -21.64 14.40 33.72
C GLY A 523 -20.74 13.29 33.17
N GLY A 524 -20.53 13.26 31.86
CA GLY A 524 -19.67 12.28 31.19
C GLY A 524 -18.21 12.39 31.62
N ILE A 525 -17.65 13.61 31.67
CA ILE A 525 -16.28 13.85 32.16
C ILE A 525 -16.16 13.45 33.64
N ALA A 526 -17.13 13.83 34.48
CA ALA A 526 -17.14 13.44 35.88
C ALA A 526 -17.16 11.91 36.04
N ILE A 527 -18.01 11.21 35.27
CA ILE A 527 -18.06 9.74 35.25
C ILE A 527 -16.73 9.14 34.79
N ALA A 528 -16.13 9.68 33.72
CA ALA A 528 -14.85 9.21 33.22
C ALA A 528 -13.74 9.30 34.28
N VAL A 529 -13.64 10.44 34.95
CA VAL A 529 -12.65 10.66 36.02
C VAL A 529 -12.95 9.78 37.23
N ILE A 530 -14.20 9.66 37.67
CA ILE A 530 -14.59 8.78 38.80
C ILE A 530 -14.22 7.33 38.50
N LEU A 531 -14.58 6.81 37.32
CA LEU A 531 -14.27 5.45 36.92
C LEU A 531 -12.76 5.23 36.73
N GLY A 532 -12.05 6.23 36.22
CA GLY A 532 -10.59 6.24 36.14
C GLY A 532 -9.94 6.15 37.52
N ILE A 533 -10.41 6.92 38.50
CA ILE A 533 -9.89 6.88 39.88
C ILE A 533 -10.18 5.53 40.55
N VAL A 534 -11.37 4.96 40.33
CA VAL A 534 -11.73 3.64 40.88
C VAL A 534 -10.77 2.56 40.39
N LYS A 535 -10.35 2.63 39.13
CA LYS A 535 -9.48 1.63 38.52
C LYS A 535 -7.99 1.90 38.79
N ASP A 536 -7.52 3.11 38.49
CA ASP A 536 -6.10 3.48 38.42
C ASP A 536 -5.66 4.39 39.59
N LYS A 537 -6.52 4.58 40.61
CA LYS A 537 -6.27 5.37 41.82
C LYS A 537 -5.89 6.81 41.49
N TRP A 538 -4.76 7.30 41.99
CA TRP A 538 -4.28 8.67 41.77
C TRP A 538 -3.98 8.99 40.31
N LEU A 539 -3.57 7.98 39.52
CA LEU A 539 -3.34 8.18 38.08
C LEU A 539 -4.64 8.45 37.32
N GLY A 540 -5.79 7.99 37.84
CA GLY A 540 -7.11 8.23 37.24
C GLY A 540 -7.51 9.71 37.16
N LEU A 541 -6.91 10.59 37.97
CA LEU A 541 -7.12 12.05 37.85
C LEU A 541 -6.58 12.62 36.54
N LEU A 542 -5.59 11.96 35.93
CA LEU A 542 -5.03 12.37 34.65
C LEU A 542 -5.97 12.12 33.48
N GLU A 543 -7.04 11.33 33.64
CA GLU A 543 -8.05 11.14 32.58
C GLU A 543 -8.59 12.47 32.06
N VAL A 544 -8.71 13.51 32.89
CA VAL A 544 -9.17 14.84 32.44
C VAL A 544 -8.29 15.45 31.35
N THR A 545 -7.02 15.05 31.21
CA THR A 545 -6.16 15.54 30.13
C THR A 545 -6.56 14.98 28.77
N ASN A 546 -7.27 13.84 28.75
CA ASN A 546 -7.73 13.18 27.53
C ASN A 546 -8.80 13.98 26.79
N VAL A 547 -9.47 14.95 27.44
CA VAL A 547 -10.47 15.84 26.79
C VAL A 547 -9.90 16.49 25.53
N ILE A 548 -8.66 16.99 25.62
CA ILE A 548 -8.01 17.72 24.52
C ILE A 548 -7.73 16.76 23.36
N GLN A 549 -7.23 15.56 23.66
CA GLN A 549 -6.91 14.55 22.66
C GLN A 549 -8.18 14.04 21.96
N ILE A 550 -9.23 13.68 22.72
CA ILE A 550 -10.50 13.22 22.18
C ILE A 550 -11.13 14.27 21.26
N PHE A 551 -11.08 15.54 21.66
CA PHE A 551 -11.54 16.64 20.83
C PHE A 551 -10.75 16.75 19.51
N ALA A 552 -9.42 16.64 19.57
CA ALA A 552 -8.56 16.66 18.39
C ALA A 552 -8.80 15.46 17.46
N ASP A 553 -9.04 14.27 18.02
CA ASP A 553 -9.31 13.06 17.26
C ASP A 553 -10.64 13.15 16.51
N VAL A 554 -11.71 13.63 17.16
CA VAL A 554 -13.02 13.84 16.51
C VAL A 554 -12.92 14.90 15.41
N LEU A 555 -12.24 16.03 15.67
CA LEU A 555 -12.05 17.07 14.66
C LEU A 555 -11.22 16.61 13.46
N SER A 556 -10.32 15.64 13.65
CA SER A 556 -9.49 15.11 12.56
C SER A 556 -10.33 14.46 11.44
N TYR A 557 -11.58 14.06 11.72
CA TYR A 557 -12.51 13.54 10.71
C TYR A 557 -13.05 14.61 9.75
N LEU A 558 -12.92 15.91 10.08
CA LEU A 558 -13.19 16.98 9.11
C LEU A 558 -12.35 16.85 7.84
N ARG A 559 -11.22 16.12 7.91
CA ARG A 559 -10.42 15.80 6.73
C ARG A 559 -11.19 15.00 5.68
N LEU A 560 -12.10 14.10 6.10
CA LEU A 560 -12.94 13.33 5.16
C LEU A 560 -13.73 14.29 4.26
N TYR A 561 -14.36 15.29 4.88
CA TYR A 561 -15.09 16.34 4.17
C TYR A 561 -14.16 17.23 3.34
N ALA A 562 -13.08 17.75 3.94
CA ALA A 562 -12.19 18.69 3.25
C ALA A 562 -11.57 18.10 1.98
N LEU A 563 -11.16 16.83 2.02
CA LEU A 563 -10.55 16.15 0.88
C LEU A 563 -11.59 15.81 -0.20
N GLY A 564 -12.79 15.37 0.20
CA GLY A 564 -13.90 15.15 -0.73
C GLY A 564 -14.38 16.44 -1.41
N LEU A 565 -14.46 17.54 -0.67
CA LEU A 565 -14.78 18.86 -1.22
C LEU A 565 -13.69 19.34 -2.19
N ALA A 566 -12.41 19.19 -1.83
CA ALA A 566 -11.30 19.55 -2.71
C ALA A 566 -11.34 18.77 -4.02
N GLY A 567 -11.60 17.45 -3.97
CA GLY A 567 -11.77 16.61 -5.16
C GLY A 567 -12.93 17.06 -6.05
N ALA A 568 -14.07 17.42 -5.44
CA ALA A 568 -15.24 17.94 -6.16
C ALA A 568 -14.94 19.29 -6.84
N ILE A 569 -14.28 20.23 -6.13
CA ILE A 569 -13.89 21.55 -6.68
C ILE A 569 -12.90 21.40 -7.82
N ILE A 570 -11.91 20.50 -7.71
CA ILE A 570 -10.95 20.20 -8.79
C ILE A 570 -11.70 19.67 -10.01
N GLY A 571 -12.61 18.71 -9.81
CA GLY A 571 -13.44 18.16 -10.89
C GLY A 571 -14.29 19.23 -11.59
N GLN A 572 -14.97 20.08 -10.82
CA GLN A 572 -15.75 21.20 -11.35
C GLN A 572 -14.86 22.19 -12.12
N THR A 573 -13.70 22.55 -11.59
CA THR A 573 -12.76 23.49 -12.22
C THR A 573 -12.26 22.94 -13.56
N VAL A 574 -11.93 21.64 -13.62
CA VAL A 574 -11.54 20.96 -14.87
C VAL A 574 -12.68 21.03 -15.89
N ASN A 575 -13.92 20.75 -15.47
CA ASN A 575 -15.10 20.84 -16.33
C ASN A 575 -15.35 22.26 -16.83
N ASP A 576 -15.18 23.26 -15.96
CA ASP A 576 -15.38 24.68 -16.31
C ASP A 576 -14.35 25.17 -17.34
N ILE A 577 -13.07 24.84 -17.14
CA ILE A 577 -12.01 25.18 -18.11
C ILE A 577 -12.23 24.41 -19.41
N ALA A 578 -12.53 23.11 -19.35
CA ALA A 578 -12.76 22.31 -20.55
C ALA A 578 -13.96 22.80 -21.37
N GLY A 579 -15.03 23.25 -20.71
CA GLY A 579 -16.21 23.84 -21.37
C GLY A 579 -15.91 25.14 -22.14
N SER A 580 -14.81 25.83 -21.81
CA SER A 580 -14.35 27.02 -22.53
C SER A 580 -13.45 26.73 -23.73
N LEU A 581 -12.99 25.48 -23.89
CA LEU A 581 -12.09 25.04 -24.95
C LEU A 581 -12.86 24.36 -26.10
N MET A 582 -12.33 24.44 -27.33
CA MET A 582 -12.91 23.74 -28.48
C MET A 582 -12.37 22.32 -28.62
N TYR A 583 -13.26 21.32 -28.69
CA TYR A 583 -13.00 19.95 -29.15
C TYR A 583 -11.79 19.24 -28.48
N LEU A 584 -10.65 19.14 -29.19
CA LEU A 584 -9.55 18.24 -28.84
C LEU A 584 -8.78 18.67 -27.58
N PRO A 585 -8.36 19.94 -27.41
CA PRO A 585 -7.85 20.45 -26.13
C PRO A 585 -8.78 20.19 -24.93
N ALA A 586 -10.10 20.31 -25.11
CA ALA A 586 -11.06 20.02 -24.04
C ALA A 586 -11.02 18.54 -23.63
N LEU A 587 -10.99 17.62 -24.61
CA LEU A 587 -10.91 16.18 -24.35
C LEU A 587 -9.62 15.79 -23.62
N ILE A 588 -8.48 16.34 -24.05
CA ILE A 588 -7.18 16.10 -23.41
C ILE A 588 -7.20 16.61 -21.97
N LEU A 589 -7.72 17.81 -21.74
CA LEU A 589 -7.82 18.39 -20.40
C LEU A 589 -8.74 17.58 -19.48
N ILE A 590 -9.89 17.13 -19.96
CA ILE A 590 -10.80 16.26 -19.20
C ILE A 590 -10.10 14.95 -18.85
N GLY A 591 -9.43 14.30 -19.81
CA GLY A 591 -8.72 13.04 -19.58
C GLY A 591 -7.60 13.18 -18.55
N ILE A 592 -6.73 14.19 -18.70
CA ILE A 592 -5.61 14.43 -17.77
C ILE A 592 -6.12 14.92 -16.42
N GLY A 593 -7.03 15.89 -16.41
CA GLY A 593 -7.54 16.53 -15.20
C GLY A 593 -8.30 15.55 -14.31
N HIS A 594 -9.24 14.79 -14.88
CA HIS A 594 -9.93 13.76 -14.10
C HIS A 594 -9.04 12.57 -13.79
N GLY A 595 -8.10 12.19 -14.66
CA GLY A 595 -7.10 11.17 -14.37
C GLY A 595 -6.24 11.53 -13.15
N LEU A 596 -5.76 12.78 -13.08
CA LEU A 596 -5.03 13.29 -11.92
C LEU A 596 -5.92 13.34 -10.68
N ASN A 597 -7.15 13.84 -10.79
CA ASN A 597 -8.08 13.92 -9.67
C ASN A 597 -8.38 12.52 -9.10
N MET A 598 -8.58 11.53 -9.97
CA MET A 598 -8.77 10.12 -9.59
C MET A 598 -7.56 9.57 -8.84
N VAL A 599 -6.33 9.80 -9.31
CA VAL A 599 -5.10 9.35 -8.63
C VAL A 599 -4.98 9.99 -7.26
N LEU A 600 -5.16 11.32 -7.17
CA LEU A 600 -5.09 12.05 -5.90
C LEU A 600 -6.18 11.58 -4.92
N ALA A 601 -7.38 11.32 -5.40
CA ALA A 601 -8.49 10.83 -4.58
C ALA A 601 -8.24 9.42 -4.04
N VAL A 602 -7.70 8.50 -4.86
CA VAL A 602 -7.33 7.14 -4.41
C VAL A 602 -6.20 7.19 -3.39
N VAL A 603 -5.12 7.92 -3.67
CA VAL A 603 -3.97 8.05 -2.76
C VAL A 603 -4.42 8.70 -1.45
N GLY A 604 -5.19 9.79 -1.53
CA GLY A 604 -5.75 10.47 -0.38
C GLY A 604 -6.70 9.58 0.43
N GLY A 605 -7.54 8.79 -0.25
CA GLY A 605 -8.46 7.84 0.36
C GLY A 605 -7.75 6.74 1.14
N VAL A 606 -6.70 6.14 0.54
CA VAL A 606 -5.91 5.11 1.22
C VAL A 606 -5.16 5.68 2.42
N ILE A 607 -4.39 6.76 2.22
CA ILE A 607 -3.53 7.31 3.29
C ILE A 607 -4.37 7.80 4.45
N HIS A 608 -5.37 8.65 4.20
CA HIS A 608 -6.15 9.25 5.27
C HIS A 608 -7.18 8.28 5.85
N GLY A 609 -7.74 7.38 5.04
CA GLY A 609 -8.63 6.32 5.53
C GLY A 609 -7.92 5.35 6.48
N LEU A 610 -6.66 4.98 6.18
CA LEU A 610 -5.85 4.17 7.10
C LEU A 610 -5.44 4.97 8.34
N ARG A 611 -5.03 6.24 8.17
CA ARG A 611 -4.66 7.10 9.30
C ARG A 611 -5.78 7.17 10.35
N LEU A 612 -7.03 7.39 9.93
CA LEU A 612 -8.20 7.46 10.82
C LEU A 612 -8.46 6.16 11.61
N ASN A 613 -8.11 5.01 11.04
CA ASN A 613 -8.19 3.73 11.76
C ASN A 613 -7.03 3.55 12.74
N PHE A 614 -5.81 3.95 12.35
CA PHE A 614 -4.61 3.64 13.11
C PHE A 614 -4.24 4.66 14.18
N ILE A 615 -4.53 5.94 13.96
CA ILE A 615 -4.18 7.00 14.91
C ILE A 615 -5.38 7.32 15.80
N GLU A 616 -6.57 7.48 15.24
CA GLU A 616 -7.73 7.89 16.01
C GLU A 616 -8.49 6.72 16.65
N TRP A 617 -8.58 5.56 15.98
CA TRP A 617 -9.35 4.41 16.51
C TRP A 617 -8.50 3.46 17.36
N TYR A 618 -7.35 3.01 16.87
CA TYR A 618 -6.47 2.11 17.64
C TYR A 618 -6.00 2.70 18.96
N HIS A 619 -5.80 4.02 19.04
CA HIS A 619 -5.36 4.68 20.26
C HIS A 619 -6.19 4.33 21.51
N TYR A 620 -7.50 4.09 21.36
CA TYR A 620 -8.39 3.77 22.47
C TYR A 620 -8.78 2.29 22.58
N SER A 621 -8.45 1.44 21.60
CA SER A 621 -8.94 0.05 21.56
C SER A 621 -7.97 -1.01 21.07
N PHE A 622 -6.69 -0.66 20.92
CA PHE A 622 -5.65 -1.54 20.40
C PHE A 622 -4.32 -1.29 21.11
N GLU A 623 -3.76 -2.32 21.74
CA GLU A 623 -2.43 -2.25 22.37
C GLU A 623 -1.31 -2.58 21.38
N GLY A 624 -1.55 -3.51 20.45
CA GLY A 624 -0.55 -3.93 19.47
C GLY A 624 0.62 -4.71 20.08
N GLY A 625 1.73 -4.79 19.35
CA GLY A 625 2.96 -5.46 19.78
C GLY A 625 2.90 -6.98 19.85
N GLY A 626 1.82 -7.61 19.37
CA GLY A 626 1.65 -9.06 19.41
C GLY A 626 2.61 -9.79 18.48
N LYS A 627 2.97 -11.04 18.84
CA LYS A 627 3.73 -11.92 17.94
C LYS A 627 2.78 -12.73 17.07
N LEU A 628 2.94 -12.70 15.76
CA LEU A 628 2.08 -13.48 14.87
C LEU A 628 2.27 -14.99 15.10
N PHE A 629 1.17 -15.74 15.14
CA PHE A 629 1.22 -17.20 15.16
C PHE A 629 1.67 -17.75 13.79
N THR A 630 2.85 -18.37 13.76
CA THR A 630 3.44 -18.98 12.55
C THR A 630 3.53 -20.50 12.73
N PRO A 631 2.51 -21.27 12.30
CA PRO A 631 2.55 -22.72 12.44
C PRO A 631 3.51 -23.34 11.42
N LEU A 632 4.12 -24.46 11.80
CA LEU A 632 4.79 -25.36 10.87
C LEU A 632 3.72 -25.96 9.96
N LYS A 633 3.66 -25.54 8.71
CA LYS A 633 2.70 -26.01 7.72
C LYS A 633 3.37 -26.32 6.39
N LYS A 634 2.81 -27.26 5.64
CA LYS A 634 3.22 -27.54 4.27
C LYS A 634 2.78 -26.40 3.35
N LEU A 635 3.73 -25.78 2.64
CA LEU A 635 3.42 -24.85 1.56
C LEU A 635 2.91 -25.63 0.34
N GLU A 636 1.89 -25.08 -0.32
CA GLU A 636 1.40 -25.51 -1.63
C GLU A 636 2.17 -24.74 -2.72
N THR A 637 2.28 -25.32 -3.92
CA THR A 637 3.07 -24.77 -5.05
C THR A 637 2.46 -23.51 -5.70
N ASP A 638 1.32 -23.03 -5.21
CA ASP A 638 0.51 -21.96 -5.82
C ASP A 638 1.02 -20.54 -5.63
#